data_AF-A0A9P1FE28-F1
#
_entry.id   AF-A0A9P1FE28-F1
#
_cell.length_a   1.000
_cell.length_b   1.000
_cell.length_c   1.000
_cell.angle_alpha   90.00
_cell.angle_beta   90.00
_cell.angle_gamma   90.00
#
_symmetry.space_group_name_H-M   'P 1'
#
loop_
_entity.id
_entity.type
_entity.pdbx_description
1 polymer ?
#
loop_
_entity_poly.entity_id
_entity_poly.type
_entity_poly.pdbx_seq_one_letter_code
_entity_poly.pdbx_strand_id
1 'polypeptide(L)'
;MGPRRPSDVDGSDSPFCVVLGAQWGDEGKGKLVDILAQDVQVCARFNGGANAGHTLLVDGKKYAFHLLPCGMINKACKNLIGNGVVVHIPTLMKELDALKEFDPQALERVFISTRAHILLDSHQVIDGILEAEQGSNSIGTTKRGIGPCYSSKAIRNGVRFGDLLHFEEFERKMRDLTAWSQKRYSHPRERDSPAQLQLRKALREYNTRSAFDPEHGQKGGVTDLEEEIQRYKRYAELLRTQIVDSVTFLHSEVSLGSKVLVEGANAALLDVDFGSLAWHGMADFGVSSFLCEKPHMALLKGCSLRCLASRGRRFFADVPKAVQPSEGQVTPTYPQVYGRVEETVMSPYKGGPVYLWLRSSIVWLRRFPGRHWMRWIERNSDYQKMCLMGMPEFHIDPTKNRWRYYIDTSYYGGMLDKSHEDFYRYILLYPAIAFFLHCTWCRIKDNDKDNFLAKWRVPAEEACTYPFVTSSNTTVGSVCTGLGVPPKCVDTVIGVVKAYTTRVGHGPFPTELQNEMQSLEDYEETFIGPAATFERKGHTGGPFTCSPGQPVKVGMMLQEVGAEYGTTTGRRRRCGWLDLALVKYSALVNGFDSLNITKLDVLTGLKQIRVAIAYRNRRMTEVRLPSGYFPSHLDDLKEVVCEYETLQGWAEDISHCTSWEELPVNARKYVERIEELLGIPVSWVGVGPDRNSMLKVPKQRHEPVSSMLPQLPPRSSR
;
A
#
# COMPACT_ATOMS: atom_id res chain seq x y z
N MET A 1 -19.69 -11.16 -4.77
CA MET A 1 -19.78 -9.81 -4.22
C MET A 1 -20.74 -9.04 -5.10
N GLY A 2 -21.89 -8.61 -4.56
CA GLY A 2 -22.72 -7.65 -5.27
C GLY A 2 -22.03 -6.28 -5.31
N PRO A 3 -22.39 -5.39 -6.24
CA PRO A 3 -21.93 -4.01 -6.19
C PRO A 3 -22.33 -3.39 -4.85
N ARG A 4 -21.36 -2.80 -4.14
CA ARG A 4 -21.60 -2.01 -2.92
C ARG A 4 -22.63 -0.92 -3.26
N ARG A 5 -23.66 -0.73 -2.42
CA ARG A 5 -24.68 0.29 -2.67
C ARG A 5 -24.00 1.68 -2.62
N PRO A 6 -24.37 2.64 -3.48
CA PRO A 6 -23.79 3.99 -3.53
C PRO A 6 -24.03 4.88 -2.29
N SER A 7 -24.63 4.37 -1.19
CA SER A 7 -25.18 5.21 -0.13
C SER A 7 -24.16 5.71 0.92
N ASP A 8 -22.99 5.08 1.07
CA ASP A 8 -22.16 5.18 2.30
C ASP A 8 -20.75 5.80 2.07
N VAL A 9 -20.59 6.54 0.98
CA VAL A 9 -19.29 6.99 0.44
C VAL A 9 -18.65 8.12 1.27
N ASP A 10 -19.46 8.93 1.97
CA ASP A 10 -19.01 10.06 2.78
C ASP A 10 -18.53 9.68 4.19
N GLY A 11 -18.71 8.42 4.58
CA GLY A 11 -18.29 7.85 5.87
C GLY A 11 -19.18 8.13 7.07
N SER A 12 -20.21 8.99 6.97
CA SER A 12 -21.06 9.36 8.12
C SER A 12 -21.93 8.20 8.64
N ASP A 13 -22.36 7.33 7.73
CA ASP A 13 -23.19 6.16 8.04
C ASP A 13 -22.39 4.85 8.14
N SER A 14 -21.08 4.93 7.96
CA SER A 14 -20.19 3.78 7.97
C SER A 14 -20.03 3.22 9.39
N PRO A 15 -20.30 1.92 9.63
CA PRO A 15 -20.02 1.30 10.92
C PRO A 15 -18.53 1.32 11.27
N PHE A 16 -17.66 1.25 10.27
CA PHE A 16 -16.21 1.29 10.44
C PHE A 16 -15.54 2.16 9.37
N CYS A 17 -15.28 3.42 9.72
CA CYS A 17 -14.68 4.41 8.82
C CYS A 17 -13.21 4.60 9.13
N VAL A 18 -12.35 4.65 8.10
CA VAL A 18 -10.92 4.94 8.22
C VAL A 18 -10.58 6.24 7.50
N VAL A 19 -9.86 7.14 8.15
CA VAL A 19 -9.38 8.40 7.56
C VAL A 19 -7.86 8.38 7.46
N LEU A 20 -7.32 8.37 6.22
CA LEU A 20 -5.88 8.28 5.96
C LEU A 20 -5.38 9.48 5.15
N GLY A 21 -4.10 9.81 5.30
CA GLY A 21 -3.45 10.87 4.51
C GLY A 21 -3.00 10.29 3.18
N ALA A 22 -3.36 10.93 2.08
CA ALA A 22 -3.05 10.41 0.75
C ALA A 22 -1.68 10.85 0.21
N GLN A 23 -1.02 11.84 0.84
CA GLN A 23 0.21 12.47 0.36
C GLN A 23 1.39 12.19 1.32
N TRP A 24 2.19 13.22 1.65
CA TRP A 24 3.36 13.17 2.53
C TRP A 24 3.10 13.71 3.95
N GLY A 25 1.83 13.78 4.38
CA GLY A 25 1.46 14.25 5.71
C GLY A 25 0.95 15.70 5.73
N ASP A 26 0.44 16.10 6.89
CA ASP A 26 -0.12 17.43 7.14
C ASP A 26 -1.29 17.84 6.21
N GLU A 27 -2.07 16.87 5.73
CA GLU A 27 -3.24 17.09 4.87
C GLU A 27 -4.48 17.59 5.65
N GLY A 28 -4.42 17.69 6.98
CA GLY A 28 -5.55 18.17 7.78
C GLY A 28 -6.59 17.11 8.15
N LYS A 29 -6.18 15.83 8.25
CA LYS A 29 -7.04 14.70 8.65
C LYS A 29 -7.86 14.97 9.91
N GLY A 30 -7.23 15.56 10.93
CA GLY A 30 -7.86 15.80 12.23
C GLY A 30 -9.17 16.56 12.13
N LYS A 31 -9.30 17.52 11.20
CA LYS A 31 -10.53 18.30 11.02
C LYS A 31 -11.69 17.41 10.55
N LEU A 32 -11.46 16.55 9.56
CA LEU A 32 -12.47 15.61 9.11
C LEU A 32 -12.80 14.58 10.21
N VAL A 33 -11.78 14.11 10.93
CA VAL A 33 -11.99 13.17 12.04
C VAL A 33 -12.85 13.78 13.14
N ASP A 34 -12.65 15.05 13.50
CA ASP A 34 -13.50 15.75 14.47
C ASP A 34 -14.96 15.88 14.02
N ILE A 35 -15.17 16.20 12.74
CA ILE A 35 -16.52 16.28 12.13
C ILE A 35 -17.22 14.92 12.15
N LEU A 36 -16.54 13.86 11.71
CA LEU A 36 -17.09 12.51 11.70
C LEU A 36 -17.26 11.95 13.12
N ALA A 37 -16.40 12.34 14.06
CA ALA A 37 -16.44 11.84 15.43
C ALA A 37 -17.69 12.28 16.21
N GLN A 38 -18.47 13.25 15.73
CA GLN A 38 -19.68 13.72 16.42
C GLN A 38 -20.75 12.63 16.55
N ASP A 39 -20.82 11.72 15.58
CA ASP A 39 -21.82 10.65 15.52
C ASP A 39 -21.23 9.26 15.78
N VAL A 40 -20.01 9.19 16.32
CA VAL A 40 -19.23 7.95 16.48
C VAL A 40 -18.97 7.64 17.95
N GLN A 41 -19.16 6.38 18.34
CA GLN A 41 -18.96 5.93 19.71
C GLN A 41 -17.49 5.68 20.05
N VAL A 42 -16.69 5.21 19.09
CA VAL A 42 -15.26 4.90 19.29
C VAL A 42 -14.40 5.59 18.24
N CYS A 43 -13.45 6.42 18.67
CA CYS A 43 -12.39 6.98 17.82
C CYS A 43 -11.06 6.30 18.18
N ALA A 44 -10.39 5.67 17.21
CA ALA A 44 -9.21 4.87 17.44
C ALA A 44 -7.99 5.34 16.64
N ARG A 45 -6.82 5.34 17.28
CA ARG A 45 -5.51 5.49 16.63
C ARG A 45 -4.84 4.14 16.52
N PHE A 46 -4.35 3.78 15.33
CA PHE A 46 -3.78 2.45 15.08
C PHE A 46 -2.27 2.44 14.89
N ASN A 47 -1.65 3.55 14.48
CA ASN A 47 -0.23 3.63 14.14
C ASN A 47 0.43 4.94 14.59
N GLY A 48 1.74 5.03 14.30
CA GLY A 48 2.56 6.21 14.58
C GLY A 48 2.79 6.40 16.07
N GLY A 49 2.98 7.65 16.47
CA GLY A 49 3.08 8.10 17.85
C GLY A 49 2.89 9.61 17.91
N ALA A 50 3.63 10.28 18.80
CA ALA A 50 3.52 11.74 18.96
C ALA A 50 4.13 12.54 17.78
N ASN A 51 4.52 11.91 16.68
CA ASN A 51 5.08 12.56 15.49
C ASN A 51 4.03 13.08 14.51
N ALA A 52 2.80 12.59 14.58
CA ALA A 52 1.66 13.17 13.89
C ALA A 52 1.01 14.21 14.81
N GLY A 53 0.70 15.39 14.28
CA GLY A 53 0.02 16.45 15.03
C GLY A 53 -1.23 16.89 14.30
N HIS A 54 -2.35 16.94 15.01
CA HIS A 54 -3.63 17.43 14.52
C HIS A 54 -3.99 18.68 15.30
N THR A 55 -4.12 19.79 14.56
CA THR A 55 -4.57 21.06 15.13
C THR A 55 -6.01 21.28 14.68
N LEU A 56 -6.90 21.46 15.64
CA LEU A 56 -8.32 21.76 15.42
C LEU A 56 -8.59 23.18 15.89
N LEU A 57 -9.47 23.87 15.17
CA LEU A 57 -10.06 25.13 15.60
C LEU A 57 -11.56 24.89 15.75
N VAL A 58 -12.04 24.91 16.98
CA VAL A 58 -13.44 24.65 17.35
C VAL A 58 -13.91 25.82 18.20
N ASP A 59 -14.96 26.51 17.76
CA ASP A 59 -15.53 27.68 18.44
C ASP A 59 -14.49 28.76 18.78
N GLY A 60 -13.55 29.00 17.85
CA GLY A 60 -12.46 29.96 18.02
C GLY A 60 -11.33 29.50 18.97
N LYS A 61 -11.43 28.32 19.58
CA LYS A 61 -10.38 27.73 20.43
C LYS A 61 -9.54 26.73 19.66
N LYS A 62 -8.22 26.83 19.84
CA LYS A 62 -7.24 25.97 19.18
C LYS A 62 -6.88 24.79 20.06
N TYR A 63 -7.11 23.58 19.57
CA TYR A 63 -6.73 22.33 20.22
C TYR A 63 -5.63 21.64 19.42
N ALA A 64 -4.59 21.16 20.10
CA ALA A 64 -3.46 20.48 19.47
C ALA A 64 -3.29 19.07 20.04
N PHE A 65 -3.59 18.06 19.24
CA PHE A 65 -3.50 16.64 19.58
C PHE A 65 -2.29 16.02 18.87
N HIS A 66 -1.58 15.08 19.52
CA HIS A 66 -0.58 14.25 18.82
C HIS A 66 -0.81 12.77 19.07
N LEU A 67 -0.91 12.36 20.34
CA LEU A 67 -1.17 10.97 20.73
C LEU A 67 -2.67 10.70 20.89
N LEU A 68 -3.38 11.65 21.48
CA LEU A 68 -4.82 11.53 21.68
C LEU A 68 -5.54 11.62 20.32
N PRO A 69 -6.55 10.77 20.06
CA PRO A 69 -7.39 10.93 18.88
C PRO A 69 -8.19 12.24 18.91
N CYS A 70 -8.50 12.81 17.74
CA CYS A 70 -9.30 14.03 17.60
C CYS A 70 -10.75 13.86 18.09
N GLY A 71 -11.24 12.63 18.20
CA GLY A 71 -12.52 12.30 18.82
C GLY A 71 -12.64 12.75 20.30
N MET A 72 -11.55 13.16 20.94
CA MET A 72 -11.57 13.73 22.29
C MET A 72 -12.44 14.98 22.42
N ILE A 73 -12.67 15.73 21.34
CA ILE A 73 -13.57 16.90 21.33
C ILE A 73 -15.03 16.48 21.58
N ASN A 74 -15.45 15.32 21.05
CA ASN A 74 -16.75 14.76 21.37
C ASN A 74 -16.70 14.07 22.75
N LYS A 75 -17.43 14.63 23.72
CA LYS A 75 -17.49 14.12 25.10
C LYS A 75 -18.14 12.74 25.21
N ALA A 76 -18.97 12.33 24.24
CA ALA A 76 -19.58 11.00 24.22
C ALA A 76 -18.65 9.93 23.61
N CYS A 77 -17.57 10.33 22.93
CA CYS A 77 -16.70 9.41 22.21
C CYS A 77 -15.66 8.77 23.13
N LYS A 78 -15.51 7.44 23.02
CA LYS A 78 -14.44 6.65 23.62
C LYS A 78 -13.21 6.73 22.71
N ASN A 79 -12.04 7.01 23.27
CA ASN A 79 -10.83 7.27 22.51
C ASN A 79 -9.80 6.15 22.74
N LEU A 80 -9.58 5.31 21.74
CA LEU A 80 -8.71 4.14 21.83
C LEU A 80 -7.33 4.41 21.21
N ILE A 81 -6.28 4.17 21.99
CA ILE A 81 -4.90 4.07 21.50
C ILE A 81 -4.58 2.59 21.27
N GLY A 82 -4.53 2.20 19.99
CA GLY A 82 -4.33 0.83 19.54
C GLY A 82 -2.92 0.28 19.78
N ASN A 83 -2.79 -1.04 19.60
CA ASN A 83 -1.53 -1.76 19.83
C ASN A 83 -0.43 -1.45 18.80
N GLY A 84 -0.78 -0.85 17.67
CA GLY A 84 0.21 -0.42 16.68
C GLY A 84 0.90 0.89 17.07
N VAL A 85 0.37 1.68 18.01
CA VAL A 85 0.90 2.99 18.42
C VAL A 85 2.10 2.85 19.37
N VAL A 86 3.08 3.75 19.24
CA VAL A 86 4.14 3.97 20.24
C VAL A 86 3.83 5.23 21.04
N VAL A 87 3.76 5.10 22.37
CA VAL A 87 3.24 6.16 23.25
C VAL A 87 4.33 6.66 24.17
N HIS A 88 4.59 7.96 24.13
CA HIS A 88 5.43 8.65 25.10
C HIS A 88 4.53 9.20 26.22
N ILE A 89 4.51 8.52 27.38
CA ILE A 89 3.59 8.85 28.47
C ILE A 89 3.71 10.31 28.94
N PRO A 90 4.91 10.90 29.12
CA PRO A 90 5.01 12.30 29.49
C PRO A 90 4.34 13.26 28.47
N THR A 91 4.38 12.96 27.17
CA THR A 91 3.66 13.76 26.17
C THR A 91 2.16 13.55 26.24
N LEU A 92 1.71 12.30 26.43
CA LEU A 92 0.29 11.99 26.62
C LEU A 92 -0.29 12.77 27.81
N MET A 93 0.42 12.78 28.94
CA MET A 93 -0.02 13.51 30.13
C MET A 93 -0.10 15.01 29.90
N LYS A 94 0.88 15.60 29.20
CA LYS A 94 0.85 17.02 28.83
C LYS A 94 -0.33 17.36 27.92
N GLU A 95 -0.68 16.48 26.98
CA GLU A 95 -1.87 16.65 26.13
C GLU A 95 -3.16 16.57 26.95
N LEU A 96 -3.27 15.61 27.88
CA LEU A 96 -4.40 15.51 28.79
C LEU A 96 -4.52 16.74 29.69
N ASP A 97 -3.40 17.23 30.24
CA ASP A 97 -3.38 18.42 31.09
C ASP A 97 -3.87 19.66 30.33
N ALA A 98 -3.47 19.82 29.07
CA ALA A 98 -3.95 20.90 28.21
C ALA A 98 -5.46 20.80 27.89
N LEU A 99 -6.05 19.62 27.99
CA LEU A 99 -7.48 19.40 27.79
C LEU A 99 -8.31 19.58 29.06
N LYS A 100 -7.72 19.60 30.26
CA LYS A 100 -8.46 19.67 31.53
C LYS A 100 -9.36 20.90 31.63
N GLU A 101 -8.98 22.02 31.03
CA GLU A 101 -9.82 23.23 30.99
C GLU A 101 -11.11 23.03 30.18
N PHE A 102 -11.08 22.17 29.17
CA PHE A 102 -12.23 21.86 28.31
C PHE A 102 -13.04 20.65 28.81
N ASP A 103 -12.32 19.62 29.24
CA ASP A 103 -12.88 18.39 29.76
C ASP A 103 -12.01 17.85 30.92
N PRO A 104 -12.37 18.15 32.18
CA PRO A 104 -11.68 17.64 33.36
C PRO A 104 -11.68 16.10 33.45
N GLN A 105 -12.65 15.44 32.82
CA GLN A 105 -12.83 13.98 32.83
C GLN A 105 -12.23 13.31 31.58
N ALA A 106 -11.45 14.05 30.77
CA ALA A 106 -10.85 13.55 29.54
C ALA A 106 -10.16 12.18 29.69
N LEU A 107 -9.45 11.97 30.80
CA LEU A 107 -8.74 10.72 31.07
C LEU A 107 -9.67 9.50 31.15
N GLU A 108 -10.90 9.65 31.64
CA GLU A 108 -11.88 8.54 31.80
C GLU A 108 -12.34 7.96 30.47
N ARG A 109 -12.14 8.69 29.37
CA ARG A 109 -12.54 8.30 28.02
C ARG A 109 -11.39 7.77 27.17
N VAL A 110 -10.17 7.71 27.73
CA VAL A 110 -8.96 7.30 27.01
C VAL A 110 -8.63 5.86 27.36
N PHE A 111 -8.70 4.99 26.36
CA PHE A 111 -8.39 3.57 26.50
C PHE A 111 -7.07 3.28 25.80
N ILE A 112 -6.13 2.63 26.47
CA ILE A 112 -4.79 2.34 25.94
C ILE A 112 -4.59 0.84 25.88
N SER A 113 -4.19 0.35 24.71
CA SER A 113 -3.90 -1.07 24.54
C SER A 113 -2.78 -1.55 25.47
N THR A 114 -3.00 -2.65 26.18
CA THR A 114 -1.95 -3.42 26.89
C THR A 114 -0.76 -3.77 25.98
N ARG A 115 -0.96 -3.82 24.67
CA ARG A 115 0.05 -4.23 23.68
C ARG A 115 0.75 -3.03 23.02
N ALA A 116 0.30 -1.80 23.28
CA ALA A 116 0.98 -0.59 22.81
C ALA A 116 2.37 -0.50 23.45
N HIS A 117 3.36 -0.06 22.67
CA HIS A 117 4.74 0.08 23.16
C HIS A 117 4.95 1.43 23.82
N ILE A 118 5.77 1.45 24.87
CA ILE A 118 6.13 2.66 25.59
C ILE A 118 7.41 3.23 24.98
N LEU A 119 7.32 4.48 24.55
CA LEU A 119 8.45 5.28 24.10
C LEU A 119 9.08 5.95 25.32
N LEU A 120 10.28 5.51 25.70
CA LEU A 120 11.12 6.10 26.77
C LEU A 120 11.92 7.33 26.31
N ASP A 121 12.37 8.16 27.26
CA ASP A 121 13.20 9.34 26.98
C ASP A 121 14.51 8.95 26.26
N SER A 122 15.10 7.79 26.61
CA SER A 122 16.30 7.27 25.95
C SER A 122 16.12 7.06 24.44
N HIS A 123 14.93 6.68 23.97
CA HIS A 123 14.66 6.58 22.53
C HIS A 123 14.76 7.93 21.82
N GLN A 124 14.38 9.03 22.48
CA GLN A 124 14.48 10.39 21.91
C GLN A 124 15.95 10.80 21.75
N VAL A 125 16.78 10.48 22.74
CA VAL A 125 18.23 10.72 22.69
C VAL A 125 18.86 9.91 21.56
N ILE A 126 18.51 8.62 21.42
CA ILE A 126 19.01 7.75 20.34
C ILE A 126 18.61 8.28 18.96
N ASP A 127 17.37 8.73 18.79
CA ASP A 127 16.89 9.35 17.55
C ASP A 127 17.72 10.59 17.19
N GLY A 128 18.01 11.44 18.19
CA GLY A 128 18.92 12.58 18.03
C GLY A 128 20.34 12.20 17.60
N ILE A 129 20.91 11.14 18.20
CA ILE A 129 22.24 10.63 17.85
C ILE A 129 22.26 10.15 16.40
N LEU A 130 21.28 9.33 16.02
CA LEU A 130 21.18 8.75 14.68
C LEU A 130 21.01 9.81 13.59
N GLU A 131 20.15 10.81 13.83
CA GLU A 131 20.00 11.93 12.90
C GLU A 131 21.29 12.73 12.73
N ALA A 132 22.00 12.98 13.83
CA ALA A 132 23.26 13.71 13.78
C ALA A 132 24.37 12.89 13.10
N GLU A 133 24.34 11.55 13.17
CA GLU A 133 25.28 10.66 12.46
C GLU A 133 25.12 10.73 10.94
N GLN A 134 23.93 11.05 10.41
CA GLN A 134 23.69 11.08 8.98
C GLN A 134 24.09 12.39 8.29
N GLY A 135 24.34 13.48 9.04
CA GLY A 135 24.81 14.74 8.48
C GLY A 135 23.89 15.28 7.36
N SER A 136 24.43 15.48 6.16
CA SER A 136 23.67 15.95 4.99
C SER A 136 22.61 14.96 4.50
N ASN A 137 22.73 13.67 4.86
CA ASN A 137 21.78 12.63 4.50
C ASN A 137 20.73 12.41 5.59
N SER A 138 20.63 13.30 6.59
CA SER A 138 19.62 13.20 7.64
C SER A 138 18.22 13.02 7.07
N ILE A 139 17.43 12.16 7.73
CA ILE A 139 16.06 11.86 7.29
C ILE A 139 15.17 13.09 7.53
N GLY A 140 15.51 13.88 8.56
CA GLY A 140 14.70 14.99 9.03
C GLY A 140 13.65 14.51 10.03
N THR A 141 14.01 13.55 10.90
CA THR A 141 13.08 13.02 11.90
C THR A 141 12.60 14.12 12.84
N THR A 142 11.51 13.82 13.56
CA THR A 142 10.97 14.71 14.58
C THR A 142 11.80 14.70 15.88
N LYS A 143 12.85 13.87 15.95
CA LYS A 143 13.67 13.62 17.16
C LYS A 143 12.82 13.26 18.38
N ARG A 144 11.69 12.59 18.15
CA ARG A 144 10.73 12.17 19.19
C ARG A 144 10.88 10.70 19.58
N GLY A 145 11.85 9.96 19.03
CA GLY A 145 12.15 8.58 19.43
C GLY A 145 11.29 7.51 18.76
N ILE A 146 10.54 7.86 17.71
CA ILE A 146 9.59 6.94 17.04
C ILE A 146 10.34 5.75 16.43
N GLY A 147 11.37 6.01 15.63
CA GLY A 147 12.16 4.97 14.97
C GLY A 147 12.83 4.03 15.95
N PRO A 148 13.59 4.53 16.95
CA PRO A 148 14.18 3.67 17.98
C PRO A 148 13.16 2.84 18.75
N CYS A 149 11.96 3.38 19.05
CA CYS A 149 10.92 2.61 19.73
C CYS A 149 10.35 1.48 18.86
N TYR A 150 10.07 1.73 17.57
CA TYR A 150 9.68 0.67 16.63
C TYR A 150 10.80 -0.35 16.40
N SER A 151 12.07 0.07 16.45
CA SER A 151 13.22 -0.84 16.42
C SER A 151 13.21 -1.78 17.64
N SER A 152 13.00 -1.25 18.85
CA SER A 152 12.88 -2.05 20.06
C SER A 152 11.68 -3.02 20.01
N LYS A 153 10.57 -2.61 19.39
CA LYS A 153 9.41 -3.47 19.09
C LYS A 153 9.79 -4.61 18.15
N ALA A 154 10.49 -4.32 17.04
CA ALA A 154 10.92 -5.33 16.07
C ALA A 154 11.96 -6.31 16.64
N ILE A 155 12.88 -5.82 17.47
CA ILE A 155 13.91 -6.63 18.15
C ILE A 155 13.32 -7.46 19.30
N ARG A 156 12.13 -7.06 19.80
CA ARG A 156 11.40 -7.69 20.92
C ARG A 156 12.05 -7.46 22.29
N ASN A 157 12.78 -6.36 22.45
CA ASN A 157 13.33 -5.90 23.74
C ASN A 157 12.62 -4.65 24.29
N GLY A 158 11.61 -4.13 23.58
CA GLY A 158 10.81 -2.99 24.03
C GLY A 158 9.86 -3.30 25.19
N VAL A 159 9.50 -2.25 25.93
CA VAL A 159 8.50 -2.27 27.02
C VAL A 159 7.12 -1.85 26.50
N ARG A 160 6.04 -2.40 27.10
CA ARG A 160 4.64 -2.18 26.70
C ARG A 160 3.76 -1.74 27.88
N PHE A 161 2.57 -1.21 27.61
CA PHE A 161 1.63 -0.78 28.66
C PHE A 161 1.19 -1.92 29.58
N GLY A 162 1.03 -3.14 29.06
CA GLY A 162 0.71 -4.31 29.88
C GLY A 162 1.79 -4.61 30.91
N ASP A 163 3.04 -4.23 30.66
CA ASP A 163 4.13 -4.40 31.63
C ASP A 163 3.95 -3.47 32.83
N LEU A 164 3.33 -2.28 32.68
CA LEU A 164 3.06 -1.37 33.81
C LEU A 164 2.13 -1.97 34.87
N LEU A 165 1.28 -2.92 34.49
CA LEU A 165 0.41 -3.64 35.44
C LEU A 165 1.22 -4.55 36.39
N HIS A 166 2.44 -4.91 35.99
CA HIS A 166 3.40 -5.72 36.74
C HIS A 166 4.73 -4.96 36.88
N PHE A 167 4.73 -3.94 37.73
CA PHE A 167 5.77 -2.92 37.75
C PHE A 167 7.21 -3.45 37.97
N GLU A 168 7.39 -4.50 38.78
CA GLU A 168 8.71 -5.12 39.00
C GLU A 168 9.32 -5.66 37.69
N GLU A 169 8.50 -6.30 36.85
CA GLU A 169 8.92 -6.83 35.56
C GLU A 169 9.12 -5.70 34.53
N PHE A 170 8.31 -4.65 34.59
CA PHE A 170 8.52 -3.44 33.80
C PHE A 170 9.87 -2.78 34.13
N GLU A 171 10.18 -2.62 35.41
CA GLU A 171 11.44 -2.03 35.86
C GLU A 171 12.64 -2.84 35.36
N ARG A 172 12.60 -4.17 35.52
CA ARG A 172 13.63 -5.07 35.02
C ARG A 172 13.86 -4.90 33.51
N LYS A 173 12.80 -4.93 32.71
CA LYS A 173 12.87 -4.74 31.25
C LYS A 173 13.39 -3.35 30.86
N MET A 174 12.98 -2.31 31.58
CA MET A 174 13.45 -0.94 31.35
C MET A 174 14.96 -0.83 31.60
N ARG A 175 15.46 -1.42 32.69
CA ARG A 175 16.91 -1.49 32.98
C ARG A 175 17.68 -2.26 31.90
N ASP A 176 17.16 -3.41 31.48
CA ASP A 176 17.77 -4.22 30.42
C ASP A 176 17.85 -3.44 29.08
N LEU A 177 16.76 -2.77 28.70
CA LEU A 177 16.70 -1.94 27.49
C LEU A 177 17.67 -0.75 27.55
N THR A 178 17.77 -0.11 28.71
CA THR A 178 18.71 0.98 28.95
C THR A 178 20.15 0.50 28.82
N ALA A 179 20.51 -0.61 29.47
CA ALA A 179 21.85 -1.20 29.38
C ALA A 179 22.20 -1.59 27.93
N TRP A 180 21.25 -2.18 27.20
CA TRP A 180 21.40 -2.49 25.78
C TRP A 180 21.67 -1.22 24.94
N SER A 181 20.90 -0.16 25.19
CA SER A 181 21.03 1.12 24.48
C SER A 181 22.36 1.81 24.77
N GLN A 182 22.78 1.82 26.03
CA GLN A 182 24.06 2.38 26.45
C GLN A 182 25.22 1.66 25.78
N LYS A 183 25.22 0.32 25.79
CA LYS A 183 26.26 -0.48 25.14
C LYS A 183 26.39 -0.17 23.64
N ARG A 184 25.28 0.12 22.96
CA ARG A 184 25.27 0.33 21.50
C ARG A 184 25.58 1.77 21.09
N TYR A 185 25.09 2.76 21.82
CA TYR A 185 25.06 4.15 21.35
C TYR A 185 25.83 5.15 22.23
N SER A 186 26.25 4.79 23.46
CA SER A 186 26.82 5.76 24.41
C SER A 186 28.33 6.02 24.27
N HIS A 187 29.05 5.18 23.53
CA HIS A 187 30.50 5.35 23.33
C HIS A 187 30.81 6.41 22.28
N PRO A 188 31.74 7.35 22.57
CA PRO A 188 32.07 8.41 21.65
C PRO A 188 32.85 7.85 20.46
N ARG A 189 32.68 8.46 19.30
CA ARG A 189 33.41 8.13 18.07
C ARG A 189 34.29 9.30 17.67
N GLU A 190 35.41 9.03 17.01
CA GLU A 190 36.40 10.06 16.63
C GLU A 190 35.81 11.18 15.75
N ARG A 191 34.74 10.88 14.99
CA ARG A 191 34.10 11.82 14.05
C ARG A 191 32.84 12.49 14.63
N ASP A 192 32.54 12.30 15.92
CA ASP A 192 31.36 12.90 16.52
C ASP A 192 31.52 14.42 16.64
N SER A 193 30.52 15.16 16.18
CA SER A 193 30.36 16.58 16.45
C SER A 193 30.16 16.87 17.95
N PRO A 194 30.37 18.12 18.42
CA PRO A 194 30.14 18.50 19.81
C PRO A 194 28.71 18.15 20.31
N ALA A 195 27.70 18.33 19.45
CA ALA A 195 26.32 17.96 19.76
C ALA A 195 26.15 16.44 19.93
N GLN A 196 26.82 15.62 19.11
CA GLN A 196 26.79 14.17 19.25
C GLN A 196 27.47 13.70 20.53
N LEU A 197 28.62 14.27 20.88
CA LEU A 197 29.31 13.97 22.13
C LEU A 197 28.42 14.27 23.34
N GLN A 198 27.68 15.38 23.31
CA GLN A 198 26.70 15.71 24.34
C GLN A 198 25.58 14.69 24.43
N LEU A 199 24.96 14.30 23.31
CA LEU A 199 23.88 13.30 23.30
C LEU A 199 24.35 11.91 23.77
N ARG A 200 25.55 11.48 23.37
CA ARG A 200 26.13 10.21 23.81
C ARG A 200 26.48 10.22 25.29
N LYS A 201 26.99 11.35 25.79
CA LYS A 201 27.23 11.56 27.23
C LYS A 201 25.91 11.48 28.00
N ALA A 202 24.88 12.18 27.52
CA ALA A 202 23.54 12.13 28.10
C ALA A 202 22.99 10.69 28.18
N LEU A 203 23.18 9.87 27.13
CA LEU A 203 22.76 8.47 27.16
C LEU A 203 23.63 7.62 28.11
N ARG A 204 24.94 7.87 28.17
CA ARG A 204 25.88 7.16 29.06
C ARG A 204 25.53 7.37 30.53
N GLU A 205 25.28 8.62 30.89
CA GLU A 205 24.90 9.03 32.25
C GLU A 205 23.41 8.82 32.52
N TYR A 206 22.63 8.47 31.48
CA TYR A 206 21.17 8.47 31.46
C TYR A 206 20.54 9.81 31.88
N ASN A 207 21.31 10.90 31.81
CA ASN A 207 20.84 12.25 32.05
C ASN A 207 20.19 12.79 30.77
N THR A 208 18.98 12.33 30.47
CA THR A 208 18.25 12.75 29.25
C THR A 208 17.93 14.23 29.28
N ARG A 209 17.82 14.87 30.46
CA ARG A 209 17.66 16.32 30.58
C ARG A 209 18.78 17.11 29.89
N SER A 210 20.01 16.61 29.94
CA SER A 210 21.17 17.22 29.29
C SER A 210 21.21 17.02 27.76
N ALA A 211 20.36 16.17 27.20
CA ALA A 211 20.27 15.91 25.77
C ALA A 211 19.42 16.95 25.01
N PHE A 212 18.65 17.77 25.71
CA PHE A 212 17.76 18.76 25.13
C PHE A 212 18.42 20.14 25.07
N ASP A 213 18.33 20.79 23.91
CA ASP A 213 18.95 22.07 23.56
C ASP A 213 18.64 23.19 24.58
N PRO A 214 19.65 23.89 25.13
CA PRO A 214 19.46 25.04 26.01
C PRO A 214 18.83 26.28 25.34
N GLU A 215 18.86 26.43 24.01
CA GLU A 215 18.32 27.63 23.32
C GLU A 215 16.78 27.68 23.25
N HIS A 216 16.10 26.52 23.34
CA HIS A 216 14.64 26.43 23.13
C HIS A 216 13.84 26.00 24.37
N GLY A 217 14.29 26.44 25.54
CA GLY A 217 13.46 26.65 26.74
C GLY A 217 12.43 25.56 27.08
N GLN A 218 12.84 24.64 27.96
CA GLN A 218 12.01 23.64 28.66
C GLN A 218 11.27 22.62 27.78
N LYS A 219 11.94 21.50 27.47
CA LYS A 219 11.27 20.21 27.27
C LYS A 219 11.87 19.18 28.24
N GLY A 220 11.00 18.31 28.76
CA GLY A 220 11.27 17.45 29.92
C GLY A 220 12.39 16.43 29.69
N GLY A 221 12.67 15.64 30.72
CA GLY A 221 13.71 14.62 30.75
C GLY A 221 13.91 14.18 32.19
N VAL A 222 14.93 13.36 32.44
CA VAL A 222 15.34 12.90 33.76
C VAL A 222 16.83 13.13 33.96
N THR A 223 17.28 13.26 35.21
CA THR A 223 18.69 13.38 35.57
C THR A 223 19.37 12.03 35.66
N ASP A 224 18.62 10.97 35.95
CA ASP A 224 19.10 9.60 36.02
C ASP A 224 17.97 8.59 35.75
N LEU A 225 18.33 7.30 35.69
CA LEU A 225 17.40 6.21 35.40
C LEU A 225 16.39 5.99 36.54
N GLU A 226 16.77 6.21 37.79
CA GLU A 226 15.89 5.99 38.95
C GLU A 226 14.74 7.01 38.96
N GLU A 227 15.03 8.27 38.62
CA GLU A 227 13.99 9.29 38.46
C GLU A 227 12.96 8.88 37.40
N GLU A 228 13.41 8.31 36.28
CA GLU A 228 12.49 7.82 35.24
C GLU A 228 11.64 6.65 35.75
N ILE A 229 12.25 5.67 36.40
CA ILE A 229 11.53 4.53 36.99
C ILE A 229 10.47 5.02 37.98
N GLN A 230 10.81 5.92 38.89
CA GLN A 230 9.84 6.49 39.84
C GLN A 230 8.71 7.27 39.14
N ARG A 231 9.03 7.97 38.04
CA ARG A 231 8.03 8.66 37.22
C ARG A 231 7.05 7.67 36.58
N TYR A 232 7.55 6.57 36.02
CA TYR A 232 6.69 5.52 35.45
C TYR A 232 5.90 4.75 36.51
N LYS A 233 6.40 4.63 37.74
CA LYS A 233 5.65 4.04 38.86
C LYS A 233 4.37 4.83 39.15
N ARG A 234 4.47 6.16 39.20
CA ARG A 234 3.29 7.05 39.33
C ARG A 234 2.34 6.93 38.15
N TYR A 235 2.87 6.83 36.92
CA TYR A 235 2.03 6.63 35.74
C TYR A 235 1.32 5.28 35.73
N ALA A 236 1.97 4.22 36.21
CA ALA A 236 1.36 2.89 36.32
C ALA A 236 0.14 2.90 37.26
N GLU A 237 0.21 3.65 38.37
CA GLU A 237 -0.92 3.84 39.27
C GLU A 237 -2.03 4.67 38.62
N LEU A 238 -1.68 5.79 37.98
CA LEU A 238 -2.65 6.72 37.37
C LEU A 238 -3.39 6.11 36.17
N LEU A 239 -2.68 5.38 35.30
CA LEU A 239 -3.22 4.85 34.04
C LEU A 239 -3.79 3.44 34.19
N ARG A 240 -3.78 2.85 35.39
CA ARG A 240 -4.18 1.46 35.64
C ARG A 240 -5.56 1.13 35.07
N THR A 241 -6.53 2.03 35.22
CA THR A 241 -7.92 1.86 34.75
C THR A 241 -8.08 2.08 33.24
N GLN A 242 -7.14 2.82 32.64
CA GLN A 242 -7.16 3.15 31.20
C GLN A 242 -6.52 2.06 30.35
N ILE A 243 -5.71 1.18 30.94
CA ILE A 243 -5.05 0.08 30.24
C ILE A 243 -6.06 -1.05 30.01
N VAL A 244 -6.34 -1.35 28.75
CA VAL A 244 -7.32 -2.37 28.33
C VAL A 244 -6.75 -3.35 27.31
N ASP A 245 -7.33 -4.55 27.20
CA ASP A 245 -7.10 -5.39 26.02
C ASP A 245 -7.88 -4.80 24.82
N SER A 246 -7.17 -3.98 24.02
CA SER A 246 -7.78 -3.22 22.93
C SER A 246 -8.52 -4.08 21.91
N VAL A 247 -8.06 -5.30 21.67
CA VAL A 247 -8.70 -6.22 20.72
C VAL A 247 -10.07 -6.63 21.25
N THR A 248 -10.12 -7.14 22.48
CA THR A 248 -11.37 -7.53 23.13
C THR A 248 -12.32 -6.33 23.27
N PHE A 249 -11.81 -5.17 23.67
CA PHE A 249 -12.58 -3.93 23.77
C PHE A 249 -13.23 -3.58 22.43
N LEU A 250 -12.45 -3.48 21.36
CA LEU A 250 -12.96 -3.04 20.07
C LEU A 250 -13.94 -4.05 19.45
N HIS A 251 -13.66 -5.36 19.55
CA HIS A 251 -14.59 -6.39 19.10
C HIS A 251 -15.91 -6.38 19.88
N SER A 252 -15.86 -6.07 21.18
CA SER A 252 -17.08 -5.92 22.00
C SER A 252 -17.90 -4.71 21.54
N GLU A 253 -17.27 -3.55 21.32
CA GLU A 253 -17.95 -2.35 20.80
C GLU A 253 -18.55 -2.59 19.42
N VAL A 254 -17.82 -3.21 18.49
CA VAL A 254 -18.32 -3.57 17.16
C VAL A 254 -19.51 -4.54 17.26
N SER A 255 -19.46 -5.51 18.18
CA SER A 255 -20.57 -6.45 18.41
C SER A 255 -21.82 -5.79 19.00
N LEU A 256 -21.66 -4.69 19.75
CA LEU A 256 -22.74 -3.85 20.26
C LEU A 256 -23.33 -2.91 19.19
N GLY A 257 -22.74 -2.88 17.98
CA GLY A 257 -23.15 -1.98 16.91
C GLY A 257 -22.60 -0.56 17.04
N SER A 258 -21.59 -0.34 17.90
CA SER A 258 -20.89 0.93 17.98
C SER A 258 -20.23 1.27 16.64
N LYS A 259 -20.42 2.49 16.15
CA LYS A 259 -19.64 3.03 15.03
C LYS A 259 -18.20 3.26 15.50
N VAL A 260 -17.26 2.91 14.65
CA VAL A 260 -15.82 3.06 14.88
C VAL A 260 -15.23 3.98 13.80
N LEU A 261 -14.55 5.03 14.24
CA LEU A 261 -13.76 5.91 13.40
C LEU A 261 -12.28 5.67 13.68
N VAL A 262 -11.51 5.44 12.63
CA VAL A 262 -10.08 5.18 12.71
C VAL A 262 -9.31 6.36 12.14
N GLU A 263 -8.48 6.97 12.98
CA GLU A 263 -7.63 8.09 12.63
C GLU A 263 -6.23 7.59 12.22
N GLY A 264 -5.82 7.90 10.99
CA GLY A 264 -4.46 7.66 10.51
C GLY A 264 -3.46 8.69 11.01
N ALA A 265 -2.32 8.23 11.52
CA ALA A 265 -1.14 9.06 11.70
C ALA A 265 -0.32 9.14 10.41
N ASN A 266 0.37 10.27 10.20
CA ASN A 266 1.21 10.51 9.01
C ASN A 266 0.40 10.37 7.72
N ALA A 267 0.96 9.79 6.65
CA ALA A 267 0.29 9.63 5.37
C ALA A 267 0.91 8.48 4.57
N ALA A 268 0.23 8.05 3.51
CA ALA A 268 0.60 6.90 2.70
C ALA A 268 2.05 6.94 2.18
N LEU A 269 2.54 8.11 1.75
CA LEU A 269 3.91 8.24 1.22
C LEU A 269 5.00 8.29 2.31
N LEU A 270 4.60 8.26 3.58
CA LEU A 270 5.49 8.10 4.73
C LEU A 270 5.44 6.68 5.29
N ASP A 271 4.69 5.75 4.70
CA ASP A 271 4.64 4.35 5.13
C ASP A 271 6.04 3.71 5.03
N VAL A 272 6.43 2.93 6.05
CA VAL A 272 7.74 2.26 6.10
C VAL A 272 7.96 1.29 4.94
N ASP A 273 6.89 0.65 4.45
CA ASP A 273 6.93 -0.27 3.31
C ASP A 273 6.51 0.47 2.04
N PHE A 274 5.31 1.06 2.06
CA PHE A 274 4.62 1.60 0.89
C PHE A 274 4.85 3.09 0.62
N GLY A 275 5.65 3.79 1.41
CA GLY A 275 6.05 5.15 1.07
C GLY A 275 6.82 5.21 -0.26
N SER A 276 7.12 4.02 -0.80
CA SER A 276 8.23 3.74 -1.67
C SER A 276 8.06 2.51 -2.58
N LEU A 277 6.92 1.78 -2.54
CA LEU A 277 6.78 0.48 -3.21
C LEU A 277 5.95 0.56 -4.49
N ALA A 278 6.59 0.51 -5.65
CA ALA A 278 5.89 0.40 -6.92
C ALA A 278 5.08 -0.92 -6.96
N TRP A 279 3.76 -0.84 -7.16
CA TRP A 279 2.97 -2.02 -7.51
C TRP A 279 3.15 -2.35 -8.98
N HIS A 280 4.08 -3.25 -9.30
CA HIS A 280 4.15 -3.86 -10.63
C HIS A 280 3.17 -5.04 -10.69
N GLY A 281 1.93 -4.76 -11.08
CA GLY A 281 0.96 -5.80 -11.38
C GLY A 281 -0.47 -5.29 -11.44
N MET A 282 -1.02 -5.24 -12.66
CA MET A 282 -2.42 -4.89 -13.01
C MET A 282 -2.73 -3.41 -13.22
N ALA A 283 -2.12 -2.81 -14.24
CA ALA A 283 -2.71 -1.65 -14.92
C ALA A 283 -2.69 -1.92 -16.43
N ASP A 284 -3.71 -2.63 -16.92
CA ASP A 284 -4.40 -2.38 -18.19
C ASP A 284 -5.44 -3.46 -18.43
N PHE A 285 -6.70 -3.12 -18.17
CA PHE A 285 -7.84 -3.46 -19.03
C PHE A 285 -8.91 -2.39 -18.78
N GLY A 286 -8.65 -1.19 -19.29
CA GLY A 286 -9.65 -0.15 -19.45
C GLY A 286 -10.55 -0.50 -20.63
N VAL A 287 -11.78 -0.87 -20.33
CA VAL A 287 -12.90 -0.84 -21.26
C VAL A 287 -13.20 0.62 -21.57
N SER A 288 -12.73 1.15 -22.70
CA SER A 288 -13.41 2.19 -23.50
C SER A 288 -12.50 2.77 -24.59
N SER A 289 -12.38 2.09 -25.73
CA SER A 289 -12.02 2.70 -27.02
C SER A 289 -12.00 1.69 -28.16
N PHE A 290 -13.03 0.85 -28.31
CA PHE A 290 -13.21 0.05 -29.53
C PHE A 290 -14.70 -0.07 -29.87
N LEU A 291 -15.37 1.08 -30.03
CA LEU A 291 -16.69 1.17 -30.65
C LEU A 291 -16.77 2.45 -31.48
N CYS A 292 -16.01 2.52 -32.58
CA CYS A 292 -16.47 3.10 -33.84
C CYS A 292 -15.35 2.90 -34.88
N GLU A 293 -15.51 1.94 -35.77
CA GLU A 293 -15.37 2.14 -37.22
C GLU A 293 -15.59 0.80 -37.94
N LYS A 294 -16.53 0.83 -38.89
CA LYS A 294 -16.88 -0.30 -39.76
C LYS A 294 -15.74 -0.54 -40.76
N PRO A 295 -15.48 -1.80 -41.14
CA PRO A 295 -14.52 -2.12 -42.20
C PRO A 295 -15.20 -1.99 -43.56
N HIS A 296 -14.65 -1.18 -44.46
CA HIS A 296 -14.91 -1.29 -45.89
C HIS A 296 -13.61 -1.27 -46.68
N MET A 297 -13.36 -2.42 -47.35
CA MET A 297 -12.76 -2.60 -48.67
C MET A 297 -11.73 -1.57 -49.19
N ALA A 298 -10.50 -2.04 -49.45
CA ALA A 298 -9.91 -2.05 -50.79
C ALA A 298 -8.55 -2.80 -50.77
N LEU A 299 -8.20 -3.42 -51.91
CA LEU A 299 -6.95 -4.14 -52.22
C LEU A 299 -6.91 -5.56 -51.61
N LEU A 300 -7.11 -6.67 -52.34
CA LEU A 300 -6.65 -7.01 -53.69
C LEU A 300 -7.64 -7.98 -54.36
N LYS A 301 -8.13 -7.58 -55.54
CA LYS A 301 -8.72 -8.48 -56.54
C LYS A 301 -7.60 -9.02 -57.43
N GLY A 302 -7.71 -10.30 -57.78
CA GLY A 302 -7.29 -10.81 -59.09
C GLY A 302 -5.96 -11.57 -59.14
N CYS A 303 -6.02 -12.87 -58.86
CA CYS A 303 -5.49 -13.88 -59.78
C CYS A 303 -5.98 -15.27 -59.34
N SER A 304 -6.96 -15.79 -60.09
CA SER A 304 -7.37 -17.19 -60.04
C SER A 304 -6.62 -17.97 -61.11
N LEU A 305 -6.15 -19.18 -60.78
CA LEU A 305 -6.19 -20.34 -61.68
C LEU A 305 -5.75 -21.60 -60.91
N ARG A 306 -6.70 -22.19 -60.17
CA ARG A 306 -6.99 -23.64 -60.14
C ARG A 306 -8.20 -23.89 -59.25
N CYS A 307 -9.30 -23.27 -59.66
CA CYS A 307 -10.63 -23.80 -59.43
C CYS A 307 -10.90 -24.80 -60.57
N LEU A 308 -10.52 -26.05 -60.35
CA LEU A 308 -10.99 -27.23 -61.06
C LEU A 308 -10.90 -28.31 -59.96
N ALA A 309 -11.90 -28.39 -59.08
CA ALA A 309 -13.14 -29.11 -59.37
C ALA A 309 -12.77 -30.54 -59.78
N SER A 310 -13.07 -31.60 -59.04
CA SER A 310 -14.23 -31.92 -58.21
C SER A 310 -14.44 -33.41 -58.52
N ARG A 311 -14.29 -34.28 -57.52
CA ARG A 311 -14.75 -35.69 -57.46
C ARG A 311 -14.03 -36.29 -56.26
N GLY A 312 -14.71 -36.81 -55.24
CA GLY A 312 -16.13 -36.93 -55.07
C GLY A 312 -16.43 -37.39 -53.65
N ARG A 313 -17.60 -36.94 -53.21
CA ARG A 313 -18.36 -37.42 -52.06
C ARG A 313 -18.39 -38.94 -51.91
N ARG A 314 -18.67 -39.32 -50.66
CA ARG A 314 -19.23 -40.58 -50.11
C ARG A 314 -18.17 -41.48 -49.48
N PHE A 315 -18.27 -41.68 -48.16
CA PHE A 315 -18.71 -42.96 -47.62
C PHE A 315 -19.20 -42.74 -46.17
N PHE A 316 -20.53 -42.81 -46.00
CA PHE A 316 -21.33 -43.34 -44.87
C PHE A 316 -20.97 -42.89 -43.43
N ALA A 317 -21.84 -42.22 -42.67
CA ALA A 317 -23.20 -42.63 -42.23
C ALA A 317 -23.20 -43.94 -41.42
N ASP A 318 -23.86 -43.89 -40.25
CA ASP A 318 -24.21 -44.96 -39.29
C ASP A 318 -23.20 -45.28 -38.16
N VAL A 319 -23.26 -44.66 -36.95
CA VAL A 319 -24.09 -44.93 -35.72
C VAL A 319 -23.15 -45.35 -34.54
N PRO A 320 -23.42 -45.17 -33.22
CA PRO A 320 -24.51 -44.49 -32.49
C PRO A 320 -24.09 -43.34 -31.53
N LYS A 321 -25.11 -42.58 -31.09
CA LYS A 321 -25.08 -41.49 -30.11
C LYS A 321 -24.80 -41.97 -28.68
N ALA A 322 -24.01 -41.22 -27.91
CA ALA A 322 -23.93 -41.35 -26.45
C ALA A 322 -24.94 -40.39 -25.77
N VAL A 323 -25.88 -41.05 -25.07
CA VAL A 323 -26.97 -40.63 -24.18
C VAL A 323 -26.75 -39.30 -23.42
N GLN A 324 -27.76 -38.42 -23.48
CA GLN A 324 -27.97 -37.33 -22.52
C GLN A 324 -28.39 -37.92 -21.16
N PRO A 325 -27.82 -37.48 -20.03
CA PRO A 325 -28.43 -37.77 -18.73
C PRO A 325 -29.76 -37.02 -18.61
N SER A 326 -30.80 -37.77 -18.27
CA SER A 326 -32.12 -37.30 -17.89
C SER A 326 -32.10 -36.41 -16.66
N GLU A 327 -33.08 -35.53 -16.59
CA GLU A 327 -33.44 -34.65 -15.47
C GLU A 327 -33.43 -35.39 -14.12
N GLY A 328 -32.87 -34.77 -13.07
CA GLY A 328 -33.18 -35.14 -11.68
C GLY A 328 -32.05 -35.36 -10.67
N GLN A 329 -30.79 -34.94 -10.91
CA GLN A 329 -29.77 -34.96 -9.84
C GLN A 329 -29.02 -33.63 -9.69
N VAL A 330 -29.21 -33.03 -8.52
CA VAL A 330 -28.59 -31.80 -8.03
C VAL A 330 -27.14 -32.08 -7.65
N THR A 331 -26.18 -31.51 -8.37
CA THR A 331 -24.80 -31.35 -7.87
C THR A 331 -24.71 -30.04 -7.07
N PRO A 332 -24.00 -30.02 -5.93
CA PRO A 332 -23.94 -28.84 -5.06
C PRO A 332 -23.10 -27.75 -5.74
N THR A 333 -23.76 -26.72 -6.28
CA THR A 333 -23.11 -25.49 -6.73
C THR A 333 -22.75 -24.62 -5.54
N TYR A 334 -21.45 -24.52 -5.24
CA TYR A 334 -20.93 -23.46 -4.38
C TYR A 334 -21.08 -22.10 -5.08
N PRO A 335 -21.46 -21.03 -4.35
CA PRO A 335 -21.67 -19.71 -4.95
C PRO A 335 -20.34 -19.13 -5.44
N GLN A 336 -20.27 -18.82 -6.74
CA GLN A 336 -19.16 -18.12 -7.36
C GLN A 336 -19.11 -16.68 -6.84
N VAL A 337 -18.21 -16.44 -5.90
CA VAL A 337 -17.79 -15.12 -5.46
C VAL A 337 -16.61 -14.73 -6.36
N TYR A 338 -16.68 -13.54 -6.96
CA TYR A 338 -15.72 -12.91 -7.88
C TYR A 338 -16.04 -13.08 -9.37
N GLY A 339 -15.93 -11.95 -10.09
CA GLY A 339 -16.43 -11.71 -11.44
C GLY A 339 -15.85 -12.59 -12.54
N ARG A 340 -16.25 -12.34 -13.79
CA ARG A 340 -15.77 -13.09 -14.96
C ARG A 340 -14.24 -13.07 -14.99
N VAL A 341 -13.65 -14.19 -14.61
CA VAL A 341 -12.27 -14.51 -14.93
C VAL A 341 -12.22 -14.61 -16.45
N GLU A 342 -11.53 -13.71 -17.13
CA GLU A 342 -11.16 -13.98 -18.51
C GLU A 342 -10.24 -15.20 -18.50
N GLU A 343 -10.78 -16.29 -19.03
CA GLU A 343 -10.19 -17.62 -18.96
C GLU A 343 -8.92 -17.66 -19.82
N THR A 344 -7.76 -17.54 -19.19
CA THR A 344 -6.48 -17.72 -19.89
C THR A 344 -6.23 -19.20 -20.20
N VAL A 345 -5.41 -19.44 -21.23
CA VAL A 345 -5.11 -20.74 -21.87
C VAL A 345 -4.54 -21.81 -20.91
N MET A 346 -4.24 -21.43 -19.67
CA MET A 346 -3.61 -22.25 -18.63
C MET A 346 -4.51 -22.48 -17.40
N SER A 347 -5.80 -22.09 -17.44
CA SER A 347 -6.72 -22.37 -16.33
C SER A 347 -6.87 -23.89 -16.09
N PRO A 348 -6.53 -24.41 -14.89
CA PRO A 348 -6.63 -25.84 -14.57
C PRO A 348 -8.07 -26.31 -14.36
N TYR A 349 -9.03 -25.38 -14.23
CA TYR A 349 -10.42 -25.67 -13.87
C TYR A 349 -11.31 -26.04 -15.06
N LYS A 350 -11.04 -25.53 -16.27
CA LYS A 350 -11.68 -25.98 -17.53
C LYS A 350 -10.74 -26.70 -18.49
N GLY A 351 -9.44 -26.65 -18.24
CA GLY A 351 -8.43 -27.11 -19.18
C GLY A 351 -8.40 -26.24 -20.43
N GLY A 352 -7.68 -25.12 -20.40
CA GLY A 352 -7.39 -24.38 -21.63
C GLY A 352 -6.61 -25.25 -22.63
N PRO A 353 -6.60 -24.92 -23.94
CA PRO A 353 -6.03 -25.80 -24.97
C PRO A 353 -4.58 -26.21 -24.71
N VAL A 354 -3.78 -25.35 -24.08
CA VAL A 354 -2.40 -25.67 -23.66
C VAL A 354 -2.40 -26.62 -22.47
N TYR A 355 -3.23 -26.39 -21.45
CA TYR A 355 -3.37 -27.33 -20.33
C TYR A 355 -3.95 -28.67 -20.78
N LEU A 356 -4.95 -28.70 -21.67
CA LEU A 356 -5.48 -29.92 -22.26
C LEU A 356 -4.46 -30.59 -23.14
N TRP A 357 -3.66 -29.85 -23.91
CA TRP A 357 -2.57 -30.42 -24.69
C TRP A 357 -1.50 -31.01 -23.76
N LEU A 358 -1.01 -30.27 -22.74
CA LEU A 358 -0.02 -30.76 -21.77
C LEU A 358 -0.55 -31.94 -20.96
N ARG A 359 -1.80 -31.86 -20.49
CA ARG A 359 -2.48 -32.95 -19.78
C ARG A 359 -2.72 -34.12 -20.70
N SER A 360 -3.09 -33.91 -21.97
CA SER A 360 -3.26 -34.99 -22.94
C SER A 360 -1.93 -35.63 -23.27
N SER A 361 -0.84 -34.87 -23.38
CA SER A 361 0.53 -35.34 -23.59
C SER A 361 1.07 -36.07 -22.37
N ILE A 362 0.79 -35.60 -21.15
CA ILE A 362 1.13 -36.28 -19.89
C ILE A 362 0.26 -37.52 -19.70
N VAL A 363 -1.01 -37.50 -20.06
CA VAL A 363 -1.91 -38.66 -20.06
C VAL A 363 -1.49 -39.65 -21.15
N TRP A 364 -1.01 -39.19 -22.30
CA TRP A 364 -0.41 -40.03 -23.34
C TRP A 364 0.90 -40.65 -22.84
N LEU A 365 1.77 -39.86 -22.21
CA LEU A 365 2.99 -40.31 -21.51
C LEU A 365 2.70 -41.16 -20.26
N ARG A 366 1.48 -41.14 -19.71
CA ARG A 366 1.00 -42.04 -18.63
C ARG A 366 0.25 -43.27 -19.14
N ARG A 367 -0.31 -43.21 -20.36
CA ARG A 367 -0.94 -44.36 -21.03
C ARG A 367 0.08 -45.19 -21.82
N PHE A 368 1.16 -44.58 -22.30
CA PHE A 368 2.32 -45.27 -22.87
C PHE A 368 3.01 -46.25 -21.89
N PRO A 369 3.23 -45.90 -20.60
CA PRO A 369 3.75 -46.85 -19.63
C PRO A 369 2.76 -47.95 -19.30
N GLY A 370 1.47 -47.87 -19.68
CA GLY A 370 0.55 -49.01 -19.60
C GLY A 370 0.85 -50.15 -20.60
N ARG A 371 1.75 -49.93 -21.57
CA ARG A 371 2.30 -50.98 -22.47
C ARG A 371 3.83 -51.18 -22.31
N HIS A 372 4.38 -50.61 -21.23
CA HIS A 372 5.65 -50.81 -20.52
C HIS A 372 6.99 -51.14 -21.23
N TRP A 373 7.93 -50.21 -21.05
CA TRP A 373 9.39 -50.39 -20.86
C TRP A 373 9.81 -50.68 -19.40
N MET A 374 9.11 -50.13 -18.40
CA MET A 374 9.46 -50.35 -16.98
C MET A 374 9.12 -51.77 -16.45
N ARG A 375 8.08 -52.45 -16.97
CA ARG A 375 7.88 -53.90 -16.70
C ARG A 375 8.90 -54.80 -17.41
N TRP A 376 9.59 -54.30 -18.44
CA TRP A 376 10.68 -55.03 -19.07
C TRP A 376 11.92 -54.99 -18.20
N ILE A 377 12.24 -53.87 -17.56
CA ILE A 377 13.35 -53.78 -16.58
C ILE A 377 13.11 -54.74 -15.40
N GLU A 378 11.88 -54.85 -14.91
CA GLU A 378 11.47 -55.80 -13.86
C GLU A 378 11.56 -57.28 -14.30
N ARG A 379 11.41 -57.57 -15.62
CA ARG A 379 11.63 -58.90 -16.20
C ARG A 379 13.08 -59.21 -16.54
N ASN A 380 13.94 -58.20 -16.69
CA ASN A 380 15.36 -58.38 -17.03
C ASN A 380 16.30 -58.26 -15.82
N SER A 381 15.80 -57.90 -14.64
CA SER A 381 16.60 -57.81 -13.42
C SER A 381 16.94 -59.16 -12.79
N ASP A 382 16.54 -60.29 -13.39
CA ASP A 382 16.89 -61.63 -12.89
C ASP A 382 17.85 -62.37 -13.83
N TYR A 383 18.96 -61.70 -14.15
CA TYR A 383 20.07 -62.27 -14.91
C TYR A 383 20.64 -63.53 -14.22
N GLN A 384 20.58 -63.60 -12.88
CA GLN A 384 20.99 -64.76 -12.10
C GLN A 384 20.04 -65.96 -12.25
N LYS A 385 18.70 -65.80 -12.31
CA LYS A 385 17.79 -66.92 -12.61
C LYS A 385 17.96 -67.45 -14.04
N MET A 386 18.25 -66.60 -15.01
CA MET A 386 18.46 -67.04 -16.40
C MET A 386 19.78 -67.81 -16.59
N CYS A 387 20.83 -67.50 -15.81
CA CYS A 387 22.06 -68.32 -15.78
C CYS A 387 21.88 -69.65 -15.02
N LEU A 388 21.01 -69.70 -14.00
CA LEU A 388 20.73 -70.91 -13.22
C LEU A 388 19.86 -71.95 -13.97
N MET A 389 19.06 -71.54 -14.96
CA MET A 389 18.25 -72.43 -15.81
C MET A 389 19.01 -73.02 -17.02
N GLY A 390 20.33 -72.83 -17.09
CA GLY A 390 21.19 -73.25 -18.20
C GLY A 390 22.35 -74.17 -17.81
N MET A 391 22.38 -74.74 -16.61
CA MET A 391 23.22 -75.91 -16.35
C MET A 391 22.49 -77.15 -16.86
N PRO A 392 23.14 -78.01 -17.69
CA PRO A 392 22.51 -79.23 -18.15
C PRO A 392 22.23 -80.14 -16.94
N GLU A 393 20.96 -80.31 -16.59
CA GLU A 393 20.57 -81.28 -15.59
C GLU A 393 20.83 -82.70 -16.12
N PHE A 394 21.71 -83.42 -15.44
CA PHE A 394 21.97 -84.83 -15.70
C PHE A 394 20.77 -85.67 -15.26
N HIS A 395 19.91 -86.04 -16.21
CA HIS A 395 18.81 -86.95 -15.93
C HIS A 395 19.29 -88.41 -16.05
N ILE A 396 19.40 -89.10 -14.91
CA ILE A 396 19.59 -90.56 -14.85
C ILE A 396 18.20 -91.20 -14.89
N ASP A 397 17.92 -92.01 -15.91
CA ASP A 397 16.80 -92.96 -15.89
C ASP A 397 17.33 -94.31 -15.36
N PRO A 398 17.09 -94.66 -14.08
CA PRO A 398 17.67 -95.85 -13.47
C PRO A 398 17.13 -97.16 -14.05
N THR A 399 16.09 -97.13 -14.90
CA THR A 399 15.56 -98.33 -15.55
C THR A 399 16.23 -98.67 -16.89
N LYS A 400 16.95 -97.72 -17.51
CA LYS A 400 17.50 -97.87 -18.87
C LYS A 400 19.00 -97.60 -19.01
N ASN A 401 19.67 -97.15 -17.95
CA ASN A 401 21.13 -96.97 -17.86
C ASN A 401 21.78 -96.32 -19.11
N ARG A 402 21.24 -95.20 -19.59
CA ARG A 402 21.82 -94.39 -20.70
C ARG A 402 21.73 -92.89 -20.41
N TRP A 403 22.76 -92.16 -20.86
CA TRP A 403 22.91 -90.71 -20.73
C TRP A 403 22.60 -89.99 -22.06
N ARG A 404 21.88 -88.85 -22.05
CA ARG A 404 21.67 -87.99 -23.23
C ARG A 404 21.70 -86.49 -22.88
N TYR A 405 22.36 -85.70 -23.73
CA TYR A 405 22.47 -84.23 -23.65
C TYR A 405 21.52 -83.54 -24.65
N TYR A 406 20.89 -82.43 -24.26
CA TYR A 406 20.19 -81.50 -25.15
C TYR A 406 20.72 -80.07 -24.94
N ILE A 407 20.95 -79.33 -26.03
CA ILE A 407 21.25 -77.89 -26.03
C ILE A 407 20.14 -77.20 -26.82
N ASP A 408 19.51 -76.16 -26.25
CA ASP A 408 18.42 -75.41 -26.88
C ASP A 408 18.94 -74.20 -27.67
N THR A 409 18.65 -74.15 -28.96
CA THR A 409 19.11 -73.11 -29.92
C THR A 409 18.22 -71.86 -29.96
N SER A 410 17.11 -71.80 -29.21
CA SER A 410 16.20 -70.64 -29.17
C SER A 410 16.80 -69.37 -28.53
N TYR A 411 17.92 -69.51 -27.80
CA TYR A 411 18.57 -68.44 -27.07
C TYR A 411 19.21 -67.35 -27.96
N TYR A 412 19.73 -67.73 -29.13
CA TYR A 412 20.45 -66.78 -30.01
C TYR A 412 19.52 -65.83 -30.78
N GLY A 413 18.29 -66.22 -31.07
CA GLY A 413 17.32 -65.37 -31.77
C GLY A 413 16.87 -64.15 -30.95
N GLY A 414 16.66 -64.34 -29.64
CA GLY A 414 16.19 -63.26 -28.76
C GLY A 414 17.22 -62.16 -28.48
N MET A 415 18.51 -62.44 -28.67
CA MET A 415 19.59 -61.48 -28.40
C MET A 415 19.78 -60.48 -29.55
N LEU A 416 19.62 -60.93 -30.79
CA LEU A 416 19.70 -60.09 -32.00
C LEU A 416 18.53 -59.11 -32.09
N ASP A 417 17.29 -59.56 -31.82
CA ASP A 417 16.11 -58.69 -31.85
C ASP A 417 16.17 -57.57 -30.79
N LYS A 418 16.69 -57.86 -29.59
CA LYS A 418 16.88 -56.85 -28.54
C LYS A 418 17.89 -55.76 -28.93
N SER A 419 19.00 -56.14 -29.56
CA SER A 419 20.03 -55.17 -29.97
C SER A 419 19.53 -54.23 -31.06
N HIS A 420 18.69 -54.73 -31.97
CA HIS A 420 18.04 -53.93 -33.01
C HIS A 420 16.98 -52.98 -32.44
N GLU A 421 16.15 -53.44 -31.49
CA GLU A 421 15.19 -52.55 -30.82
C GLU A 421 15.86 -51.42 -30.05
N ASP A 422 16.95 -51.70 -29.33
CA ASP A 422 17.68 -50.69 -28.58
C ASP A 422 18.36 -49.68 -29.52
N PHE A 423 18.92 -50.11 -30.66
CA PHE A 423 19.49 -49.21 -31.67
C PHE A 423 18.47 -48.20 -32.22
N TYR A 424 17.26 -48.66 -32.56
CA TYR A 424 16.20 -47.76 -33.04
C TYR A 424 15.66 -46.83 -31.94
N ARG A 425 15.62 -47.28 -30.67
CA ARG A 425 15.24 -46.43 -29.53
C ARG A 425 16.27 -45.32 -29.30
N TYR A 426 17.56 -45.59 -29.41
CA TYR A 426 18.58 -44.54 -29.23
C TYR A 426 18.67 -43.58 -30.43
N ILE A 427 18.50 -44.05 -31.67
CA ILE A 427 18.61 -43.17 -32.84
C ILE A 427 17.38 -42.27 -33.05
N LEU A 428 16.17 -42.74 -32.77
CA LEU A 428 14.95 -41.97 -33.05
C LEU A 428 14.43 -41.16 -31.85
N LEU A 429 14.71 -41.61 -30.62
CA LEU A 429 14.21 -40.93 -29.43
C LEU A 429 14.96 -39.62 -29.14
N TYR A 430 16.28 -39.59 -29.33
CA TYR A 430 17.08 -38.40 -29.05
C TYR A 430 16.76 -37.23 -30.00
N PRO A 431 16.63 -37.41 -31.32
CA PRO A 431 16.20 -36.35 -32.22
C PRO A 431 14.76 -35.89 -31.95
N ALA A 432 13.86 -36.80 -31.58
CA ALA A 432 12.47 -36.44 -31.25
C ALA A 432 12.40 -35.62 -29.95
N ILE A 433 13.17 -35.99 -28.92
CA ILE A 433 13.29 -35.20 -27.67
C ILE A 433 13.96 -33.86 -27.96
N ALA A 434 15.04 -33.83 -28.74
CA ALA A 434 15.72 -32.60 -29.11
C ALA A 434 14.81 -31.66 -29.91
N PHE A 435 14.03 -32.19 -30.85
CA PHE A 435 13.04 -31.43 -31.62
C PHE A 435 11.90 -30.90 -30.72
N PHE A 436 11.40 -31.72 -29.79
CA PHE A 436 10.40 -31.28 -28.82
C PHE A 436 10.93 -30.17 -27.91
N LEU A 437 12.15 -30.30 -27.40
CA LEU A 437 12.82 -29.27 -26.61
C LEU A 437 13.06 -28.01 -27.43
N HIS A 438 13.44 -28.14 -28.71
CA HIS A 438 13.64 -27.01 -29.62
C HIS A 438 12.32 -26.27 -29.92
N CYS A 439 11.25 -26.98 -30.24
CA CYS A 439 9.93 -26.37 -30.44
C CYS A 439 9.43 -25.69 -29.15
N THR A 440 9.67 -26.29 -27.99
CA THR A 440 9.33 -25.67 -26.70
C THR A 440 10.15 -24.41 -26.46
N TRP A 441 11.45 -24.43 -26.77
CA TRP A 441 12.36 -23.30 -26.67
C TRP A 441 11.97 -22.14 -27.61
N CYS A 442 11.74 -22.41 -28.89
CA CYS A 442 11.27 -21.40 -29.85
C CYS A 442 9.96 -20.75 -29.39
N ARG A 443 9.04 -21.54 -28.83
CA ARG A 443 7.75 -21.05 -28.34
C ARG A 443 7.85 -20.29 -27.01
N ILE A 444 8.90 -20.52 -26.21
CA ILE A 444 9.25 -19.71 -25.03
C ILE A 444 9.84 -18.37 -25.49
N LYS A 445 10.74 -18.40 -26.48
CA LYS A 445 11.39 -17.22 -27.06
C LYS A 445 10.39 -16.30 -27.78
N ASP A 446 9.49 -16.85 -28.59
CA ASP A 446 8.44 -16.09 -29.30
C ASP A 446 7.41 -15.45 -28.35
N ASN A 447 7.29 -15.97 -27.12
CA ASN A 447 6.43 -15.41 -26.07
C ASN A 447 7.19 -14.51 -25.08
N ASP A 448 8.43 -14.10 -25.41
CA ASP A 448 9.28 -13.23 -24.58
C ASP A 448 9.43 -13.72 -23.12
N LYS A 449 9.49 -15.04 -22.92
CA LYS A 449 9.59 -15.64 -21.59
C LYS A 449 10.99 -15.61 -20.99
N ASP A 450 12.01 -15.23 -21.75
CA ASP A 450 13.33 -14.91 -21.18
C ASP A 450 13.23 -13.69 -20.23
N ASN A 451 12.25 -12.81 -20.48
CA ASN A 451 11.85 -11.71 -19.60
C ASN A 451 10.74 -12.07 -18.60
N PHE A 452 10.28 -13.33 -18.53
CA PHE A 452 9.23 -13.75 -17.59
C PHE A 452 9.61 -13.47 -16.13
N LEU A 453 10.90 -13.66 -15.80
CA LEU A 453 11.45 -13.28 -14.50
C LEU A 453 11.83 -11.79 -14.44
N ALA A 454 12.18 -11.15 -15.55
CA ALA A 454 12.46 -9.70 -15.58
C ALA A 454 11.22 -8.87 -15.22
N LYS A 455 10.01 -9.36 -15.55
CA LYS A 455 8.75 -8.73 -15.15
C LYS A 455 8.52 -8.64 -13.63
N TRP A 456 9.22 -9.48 -12.85
CA TRP A 456 9.08 -9.58 -11.39
C TRP A 456 10.42 -9.43 -10.65
N ARG A 457 11.52 -9.21 -11.37
CA ARG A 457 12.84 -8.98 -10.81
C ARG A 457 13.11 -7.49 -10.83
N VAL A 458 12.97 -6.93 -9.64
CA VAL A 458 13.69 -5.75 -9.17
C VAL A 458 15.20 -6.08 -9.24
N PRO A 459 16.02 -5.46 -10.12
CA PRO A 459 17.47 -5.50 -10.02
C PRO A 459 17.98 -5.31 -8.58
N ALA A 460 19.10 -5.96 -8.26
CA ALA A 460 19.64 -6.09 -6.89
C ALA A 460 20.09 -4.77 -6.23
N GLU A 461 19.83 -3.62 -6.85
CA GLU A 461 20.27 -2.29 -6.44
C GLU A 461 19.11 -1.34 -6.12
N GLU A 462 17.86 -1.83 -6.04
CA GLU A 462 16.69 -0.98 -5.83
C GLU A 462 16.39 -0.72 -4.34
N ALA A 463 16.78 0.45 -3.85
CA ALA A 463 16.28 1.03 -2.60
C ALA A 463 15.46 2.30 -2.86
N CYS A 464 14.34 2.40 -2.15
CA CYS A 464 13.22 3.20 -2.59
C CYS A 464 13.24 4.65 -2.07
N THR A 465 12.13 5.41 -2.00
CA THR A 465 12.09 6.68 -1.21
C THR A 465 12.45 6.50 0.27
N TYR A 466 12.40 5.26 0.75
CA TYR A 466 13.17 4.81 1.91
C TYR A 466 14.66 5.17 1.72
N PRO A 467 15.25 5.98 2.61
CA PRO A 467 14.94 6.01 4.04
C PRO A 467 14.06 7.19 4.51
N PHE A 468 13.54 8.03 3.61
CA PHE A 468 12.80 9.25 3.96
C PHE A 468 11.31 9.01 4.29
N VAL A 469 11.06 8.03 5.15
CA VAL A 469 9.72 7.58 5.58
C VAL A 469 9.65 7.53 7.11
N THR A 470 8.46 7.29 7.68
CA THR A 470 8.36 6.97 9.10
C THR A 470 8.64 5.49 9.35
N SER A 471 8.69 5.08 10.62
CA SER A 471 9.00 3.70 11.02
C SER A 471 7.75 2.85 11.28
N SER A 472 6.57 3.37 10.90
CA SER A 472 5.29 2.69 11.03
C SER A 472 4.61 2.57 9.67
N ASN A 473 3.79 1.54 9.50
CA ASN A 473 2.83 1.51 8.41
C ASN A 473 1.74 2.55 8.64
N THR A 474 1.41 3.31 7.60
CA THR A 474 0.39 4.38 7.56
C THR A 474 -0.76 4.04 6.62
N THR A 475 -0.66 2.91 5.93
CA THR A 475 -1.66 2.39 5.00
C THR A 475 -2.80 1.63 5.71
N VAL A 476 -3.91 1.44 4.99
CA VAL A 476 -5.12 0.76 5.49
C VAL A 476 -4.84 -0.64 6.05
N GLY A 477 -3.88 -1.37 5.49
CA GLY A 477 -3.53 -2.73 5.95
C GLY A 477 -3.10 -2.75 7.42
N SER A 478 -2.48 -1.66 7.89
CA SER A 478 -2.04 -1.54 9.27
C SER A 478 -3.12 -1.14 10.27
N VAL A 479 -4.32 -0.77 9.81
CA VAL A 479 -5.51 -0.67 10.68
C VAL A 479 -5.80 -2.03 11.31
N CYS A 480 -5.71 -3.09 10.50
CA CYS A 480 -5.96 -4.46 10.95
C CYS A 480 -4.91 -4.91 11.98
N THR A 481 -3.63 -4.66 11.71
CA THR A 481 -2.55 -5.06 12.62
C THR A 481 -2.45 -4.17 13.86
N GLY A 482 -2.81 -2.88 13.73
CA GLY A 482 -2.72 -1.88 14.79
C GLY A 482 -3.90 -1.83 15.74
N LEU A 483 -5.06 -2.38 15.35
CA LEU A 483 -6.26 -2.49 16.19
C LEU A 483 -6.68 -3.94 16.49
N GLY A 484 -6.17 -4.92 15.74
CA GLY A 484 -6.54 -6.34 15.88
C GLY A 484 -7.92 -6.67 15.30
N VAL A 485 -8.32 -5.99 14.22
CA VAL A 485 -9.58 -6.23 13.50
C VAL A 485 -9.32 -6.96 12.19
N PRO A 486 -10.26 -7.82 11.72
CA PRO A 486 -10.11 -8.45 10.42
C PRO A 486 -10.33 -7.42 9.30
N PRO A 487 -9.70 -7.57 8.11
CA PRO A 487 -9.88 -6.65 6.98
C PRO A 487 -11.33 -6.48 6.53
N LYS A 488 -12.17 -7.49 6.75
CA LYS A 488 -13.61 -7.45 6.43
C LYS A 488 -14.41 -6.46 7.28
N CYS A 489 -13.88 -6.02 8.41
CA CYS A 489 -14.52 -5.00 9.25
C CYS A 489 -14.31 -3.59 8.70
N VAL A 490 -13.37 -3.35 7.79
CA VAL A 490 -13.16 -2.00 7.23
C VAL A 490 -14.21 -1.75 6.14
N ASP A 491 -15.16 -0.86 6.44
CA ASP A 491 -16.29 -0.56 5.56
C ASP A 491 -15.96 0.55 4.57
N THR A 492 -15.49 1.69 5.07
CA THR A 492 -15.20 2.89 4.26
C THR A 492 -13.79 3.41 4.54
N VAL A 493 -13.03 3.73 3.48
CA VAL A 493 -11.71 4.37 3.57
C VAL A 493 -11.72 5.73 2.87
N ILE A 494 -11.53 6.79 3.63
CA ILE A 494 -11.45 8.17 3.12
C ILE A 494 -9.99 8.61 2.99
N GLY A 495 -9.59 9.00 1.78
CA GLY A 495 -8.29 9.59 1.49
C GLY A 495 -8.32 11.11 1.64
N VAL A 496 -7.54 11.66 2.57
CA VAL A 496 -7.40 13.12 2.74
C VAL A 496 -6.27 13.61 1.84
N VAL A 497 -6.63 14.47 0.89
CA VAL A 497 -5.75 15.03 -0.13
C VAL A 497 -5.77 16.54 0.04
N LYS A 498 -4.62 17.17 0.23
CA LYS A 498 -4.53 18.63 0.19
C LYS A 498 -4.61 19.10 -1.26
N ALA A 499 -5.25 20.23 -1.53
CA ALA A 499 -5.41 20.82 -2.87
C ALA A 499 -4.09 21.18 -3.57
N TYR A 500 -2.98 21.12 -2.84
CA TYR A 500 -1.62 21.22 -3.32
C TYR A 500 -0.76 20.27 -2.49
N THR A 501 0.49 20.07 -2.86
CA THR A 501 1.33 19.07 -2.19
C THR A 501 2.36 19.72 -1.28
N THR A 502 2.59 19.12 -0.12
CA THR A 502 3.61 19.58 0.83
C THR A 502 4.46 18.43 1.33
N ARG A 503 5.74 18.68 1.60
CA ARG A 503 6.64 17.69 2.19
C ARG A 503 7.51 18.32 3.28
N VAL A 504 7.67 17.58 4.38
CA VAL A 504 8.61 17.89 5.47
C VAL A 504 9.82 16.97 5.36
N GLY A 505 11.02 17.51 5.55
CA GLY A 505 12.27 16.75 5.45
C GLY A 505 12.81 16.62 4.02
N HIS A 506 13.95 15.95 3.92
CA HIS A 506 14.70 15.77 2.68
C HIS A 506 14.05 14.76 1.73
N GLY A 507 14.55 14.69 0.50
CA GLY A 507 14.19 13.71 -0.53
C GLY A 507 13.44 14.30 -1.74
N PRO A 508 13.24 13.53 -2.82
CA PRO A 508 12.75 14.01 -4.11
C PRO A 508 11.28 14.41 -4.05
N PHE A 509 10.95 15.56 -4.62
CA PHE A 509 9.58 16.06 -4.64
C PHE A 509 9.26 16.53 -6.07
N PRO A 510 8.64 15.65 -6.89
CA PRO A 510 8.50 15.90 -8.34
C PRO A 510 7.74 17.18 -8.71
N THR A 511 6.77 17.59 -7.88
CA THR A 511 5.98 18.80 -8.10
C THR A 511 6.46 20.01 -7.28
N GLU A 512 7.65 19.93 -6.66
CA GLU A 512 8.19 21.00 -5.85
C GLU A 512 8.34 22.31 -6.63
N LEU A 513 7.87 23.40 -6.04
CA LEU A 513 8.06 24.75 -6.57
C LEU A 513 9.21 25.40 -5.82
N GLN A 514 10.36 25.50 -6.48
CA GLN A 514 11.56 26.11 -5.89
C GLN A 514 11.37 27.62 -5.73
N ASN A 515 11.80 28.14 -4.57
CA ASN A 515 11.66 29.57 -4.25
C ASN A 515 12.83 30.43 -4.81
N GLU A 516 13.91 29.78 -5.25
CA GLU A 516 15.15 30.39 -5.74
C GLU A 516 15.17 30.46 -7.28
N MET A 517 15.67 31.57 -7.83
CA MET A 517 15.57 31.91 -9.26
C MET A 517 16.33 30.93 -10.15
N GLN A 518 15.61 30.12 -10.92
CA GLN A 518 16.12 29.45 -12.12
C GLN A 518 15.12 29.71 -13.27
N SER A 519 15.34 30.84 -13.97
CA SER A 519 14.59 31.37 -15.12
C SER A 519 13.19 31.96 -14.85
N LEU A 520 12.88 33.04 -15.57
CA LEU A 520 11.67 33.88 -15.44
C LEU A 520 10.40 33.25 -16.07
N GLU A 521 10.52 32.12 -16.77
CA GLU A 521 9.44 31.63 -17.64
C GLU A 521 8.66 30.43 -17.04
N ASP A 522 9.12 29.81 -15.96
CA ASP A 522 8.56 28.51 -15.51
C ASP A 522 7.86 28.50 -14.12
N TYR A 523 7.92 29.57 -13.32
CA TYR A 523 7.50 29.53 -11.90
C TYR A 523 6.62 30.69 -11.41
N GLU A 524 6.29 31.64 -12.28
CA GLU A 524 5.45 32.79 -11.93
C GLU A 524 4.06 32.64 -12.56
N GLU A 525 3.03 32.67 -11.72
CA GLU A 525 1.64 32.75 -12.19
C GLU A 525 1.09 34.14 -11.92
N THR A 526 0.05 34.55 -12.65
CA THR A 526 -0.59 35.84 -12.39
C THR A 526 -1.52 35.72 -11.19
N PHE A 527 -1.33 36.60 -10.20
CA PHE A 527 -2.29 36.73 -9.10
C PHE A 527 -3.45 37.62 -9.53
N ILE A 528 -4.67 37.12 -9.45
CA ILE A 528 -5.92 37.81 -9.82
C ILE A 528 -6.82 38.11 -8.61
N GLY A 529 -6.44 37.65 -7.42
CA GLY A 529 -7.17 37.89 -6.17
C GLY A 529 -6.98 39.32 -5.64
N PRO A 530 -7.73 39.70 -4.59
CA PRO A 530 -7.54 40.97 -3.90
C PRO A 530 -6.15 41.06 -3.26
N ALA A 531 -5.59 42.28 -3.18
CA ALA A 531 -4.27 42.48 -2.61
C ALA A 531 -4.19 41.97 -1.16
N ALA A 532 -3.22 41.12 -0.88
CA ALA A 532 -3.07 40.46 0.42
C ALA A 532 -1.62 40.50 0.88
N THR A 533 -1.41 40.84 2.16
CA THR A 533 -0.07 40.89 2.77
C THR A 533 -0.02 39.91 3.94
N PHE A 534 0.96 39.01 3.91
CA PHE A 534 1.17 37.96 4.89
C PHE A 534 2.47 38.20 5.65
N GLU A 535 2.40 38.16 6.97
CA GLU A 535 3.58 38.28 7.83
C GLU A 535 4.43 37.01 7.76
N ARG A 536 5.70 37.16 7.38
CA ARG A 536 6.63 36.04 7.28
C ARG A 536 7.10 35.59 8.66
N LYS A 537 6.80 34.34 9.02
CA LYS A 537 7.38 33.72 10.22
C LYS A 537 8.79 33.18 9.92
N GLY A 538 9.77 33.68 10.67
CA GLY A 538 11.14 33.11 10.73
C GLY A 538 12.10 33.49 9.59
N HIS A 539 12.05 34.72 9.07
CA HIS A 539 13.08 35.25 8.16
C HIS A 539 13.39 36.73 8.44
N THR A 540 14.57 37.17 8.00
CA THR A 540 15.03 38.58 7.97
C THR A 540 14.43 39.40 6.81
N GLY A 541 13.47 38.84 6.07
CA GLY A 541 12.79 39.49 4.95
C GLY A 541 11.44 40.07 5.35
N GLY A 542 11.08 41.21 4.75
CA GLY A 542 9.78 41.87 4.95
C GLY A 542 8.56 41.01 4.58
N PRO A 543 7.34 41.51 4.85
CA PRO A 543 6.11 40.77 4.62
C PRO A 543 5.94 40.35 3.14
N PHE A 544 5.23 39.24 2.92
CA PHE A 544 4.95 38.73 1.57
C PHE A 544 3.64 39.32 1.06
N THR A 545 3.70 40.08 -0.05
CA THR A 545 2.51 40.73 -0.62
C THR A 545 2.18 40.15 -1.98
N CYS A 546 0.92 39.76 -2.17
CA CYS A 546 0.32 39.41 -3.45
C CYS A 546 -0.52 40.60 -3.93
N SER A 547 -0.30 41.04 -5.16
CA SER A 547 -1.01 42.18 -5.76
C SER A 547 -1.73 41.76 -7.05
N PRO A 548 -2.96 42.24 -7.30
CA PRO A 548 -3.69 41.90 -8.52
C PRO A 548 -2.90 42.27 -9.79
N GLY A 549 -2.86 41.36 -10.75
CA GLY A 549 -2.18 41.53 -12.04
C GLY A 549 -0.65 41.40 -11.99
N GLN A 550 -0.06 41.13 -10.82
CA GLN A 550 1.39 40.93 -10.69
C GLN A 550 1.75 39.43 -10.71
N PRO A 551 2.97 39.08 -11.18
CA PRO A 551 3.49 37.73 -11.04
C PRO A 551 3.65 37.36 -9.55
N VAL A 552 3.27 36.15 -9.18
CA VAL A 552 3.43 35.60 -7.83
C VAL A 552 4.25 34.32 -7.88
N LYS A 553 5.19 34.20 -6.93
CA LYS A 553 5.90 32.95 -6.66
C LYS A 553 4.97 31.98 -5.96
N VAL A 554 4.39 31.05 -6.73
CA VAL A 554 3.36 30.13 -6.23
C VAL A 554 3.85 29.30 -5.04
N GLY A 555 5.07 28.76 -5.07
CA GLY A 555 5.63 27.98 -3.95
C GLY A 555 5.68 28.75 -2.63
N MET A 556 6.03 30.05 -2.68
CA MET A 556 6.00 30.93 -1.51
C MET A 556 4.58 31.25 -1.08
N MET A 557 3.68 31.53 -2.03
CA MET A 557 2.27 31.79 -1.74
C MET A 557 1.62 30.60 -1.00
N LEU A 558 1.77 29.39 -1.53
CA LEU A 558 1.23 28.17 -0.89
C LEU A 558 1.79 27.98 0.53
N GLN A 559 3.06 28.32 0.74
CA GLN A 559 3.70 28.22 2.05
C GLN A 559 3.17 29.24 3.06
N GLU A 560 3.07 30.51 2.67
CA GLU A 560 2.67 31.61 3.56
C GLU A 560 1.15 31.60 3.80
N VAL A 561 0.33 31.53 2.74
CA VAL A 561 -1.14 31.49 2.81
C VAL A 561 -1.60 30.20 3.51
N GLY A 562 -1.01 29.06 3.15
CA GLY A 562 -1.31 27.77 3.75
C GLY A 562 -0.76 27.60 5.18
N ALA A 563 -0.04 28.59 5.72
CA ALA A 563 0.65 28.53 7.00
C ALA A 563 1.47 27.24 7.19
N GLU A 564 2.27 26.89 6.18
CA GLU A 564 2.99 25.62 6.09
C GLU A 564 4.29 25.60 6.89
N TYR A 565 4.11 25.71 8.21
CA TYR A 565 5.14 25.61 9.23
C TYR A 565 4.81 24.50 10.21
N GLY A 566 5.82 23.74 10.64
CA GLY A 566 5.67 22.70 11.65
C GLY A 566 5.26 23.31 12.99
N THR A 567 4.17 22.81 13.58
CA THR A 567 3.63 23.33 14.86
C THR A 567 4.56 23.11 16.05
N THR A 568 5.36 22.03 16.02
CA THR A 568 6.31 21.71 17.09
C THR A 568 7.72 22.22 16.82
N THR A 569 8.19 22.05 15.58
CA THR A 569 9.59 22.28 15.21
C THR A 569 9.81 23.64 14.56
N GLY A 570 8.74 24.34 14.16
CA GLY A 570 8.84 25.56 13.37
C GLY A 570 9.37 25.36 11.95
N ARG A 571 9.69 24.12 11.55
CA ARG A 571 10.31 23.82 10.25
C ARG A 571 9.36 24.18 9.10
N ARG A 572 9.90 24.87 8.10
CA ARG A 572 9.20 25.18 6.85
C ARG A 572 8.93 23.90 6.06
N ARG A 573 7.74 23.78 5.48
CA ARG A 573 7.42 22.68 4.56
C ARG A 573 7.71 23.10 3.12
N ARG A 574 8.28 22.19 2.34
CA ARG A 574 8.40 22.37 0.88
C ARG A 574 7.01 22.28 0.27
N CYS A 575 6.70 23.13 -0.69
CA CYS A 575 5.37 23.24 -1.30
C CYS A 575 5.46 23.04 -2.81
N GLY A 576 4.42 22.47 -3.40
CA GLY A 576 4.37 22.13 -4.80
C GLY A 576 2.93 21.95 -5.30
N TRP A 577 2.76 21.83 -6.61
CA TRP A 577 1.46 21.56 -7.21
C TRP A 577 0.87 20.22 -6.76
N LEU A 578 -0.45 20.06 -6.91
CA LEU A 578 -1.11 18.79 -6.62
C LEU A 578 -0.56 17.68 -7.53
N ASP A 579 -0.16 16.56 -6.92
CA ASP A 579 0.37 15.40 -7.62
C ASP A 579 -0.66 14.25 -7.66
N LEU A 580 -1.41 14.14 -8.75
CA LEU A 580 -2.41 13.09 -8.92
C LEU A 580 -1.79 11.75 -9.31
N ALA A 581 -0.61 11.72 -9.93
CA ALA A 581 0.10 10.47 -10.19
C ALA A 581 0.42 9.77 -8.87
N LEU A 582 0.87 10.54 -7.88
CA LEU A 582 1.08 10.09 -6.51
C LEU A 582 -0.22 9.71 -5.80
N VAL A 583 -1.25 10.57 -5.85
CA VAL A 583 -2.52 10.28 -5.16
C VAL A 583 -3.16 9.01 -5.72
N LYS A 584 -3.02 8.76 -7.03
CA LYS A 584 -3.48 7.53 -7.66
C LYS A 584 -2.75 6.30 -7.15
N TYR A 585 -1.43 6.37 -6.99
CA TYR A 585 -0.67 5.30 -6.32
C TYR A 585 -1.17 5.06 -4.88
N SER A 586 -1.34 6.14 -4.11
CA SER A 586 -1.87 6.08 -2.74
C SER A 586 -3.26 5.44 -2.67
N ALA A 587 -4.12 5.74 -3.64
CA ALA A 587 -5.44 5.15 -3.78
C ALA A 587 -5.41 3.66 -4.15
N LEU A 588 -4.45 3.22 -4.98
CA LEU A 588 -4.27 1.81 -5.30
C LEU A 588 -3.85 1.00 -4.07
N VAL A 589 -2.97 1.57 -3.22
CA VAL A 589 -2.50 0.90 -1.99
C VAL A 589 -3.59 0.84 -0.93
N ASN A 590 -4.37 1.91 -0.77
CA ASN A 590 -5.35 2.03 0.33
C ASN A 590 -6.78 1.68 -0.04
N GLY A 591 -7.12 1.63 -1.34
CA GLY A 591 -8.48 1.40 -1.82
C GLY A 591 -9.46 2.47 -1.33
N PHE A 592 -9.17 3.75 -1.58
CA PHE A 592 -10.06 4.85 -1.13
C PHE A 592 -11.45 4.72 -1.77
N ASP A 593 -12.48 4.68 -0.92
CA ASP A 593 -13.88 4.74 -1.35
C ASP A 593 -14.27 6.19 -1.68
N SER A 594 -13.67 7.17 -0.99
CA SER A 594 -13.87 8.59 -1.25
C SER A 594 -12.68 9.46 -0.86
N LEU A 595 -12.70 10.72 -1.31
CA LEU A 595 -11.69 11.71 -1.03
C LEU A 595 -12.24 12.90 -0.23
N ASN A 596 -11.36 13.48 0.56
CA ASN A 596 -11.53 14.78 1.20
C ASN A 596 -10.45 15.74 0.69
N ILE A 597 -10.84 16.76 -0.07
CA ILE A 597 -9.94 17.79 -0.59
C ILE A 597 -9.81 18.91 0.42
N THR A 598 -8.64 19.10 1.03
CA THR A 598 -8.44 20.13 2.05
C THR A 598 -7.64 21.33 1.54
N LYS A 599 -7.80 22.48 2.23
CA LYS A 599 -7.10 23.73 1.93
C LYS A 599 -7.31 24.23 0.49
N LEU A 600 -8.53 24.08 -0.02
CA LEU A 600 -8.88 24.58 -1.35
C LEU A 600 -8.78 26.11 -1.39
N ASP A 601 -9.07 26.77 -0.26
CA ASP A 601 -9.00 28.23 -0.07
C ASP A 601 -7.63 28.82 -0.37
N VAL A 602 -6.56 28.05 -0.15
CA VAL A 602 -5.17 28.50 -0.39
C VAL A 602 -4.88 28.75 -1.87
N LEU A 603 -5.63 28.13 -2.80
CA LEU A 603 -5.48 28.34 -4.24
C LEU A 603 -6.19 29.61 -4.75
N THR A 604 -6.96 30.28 -3.89
CA THR A 604 -7.69 31.49 -4.23
C THR A 604 -6.73 32.61 -4.66
N GLY A 605 -7.06 33.26 -5.76
CA GLY A 605 -6.28 34.35 -6.34
C GLY A 605 -5.29 33.91 -7.40
N LEU A 606 -5.12 32.62 -7.68
CA LEU A 606 -4.33 32.15 -8.82
C LEU A 606 -5.14 32.24 -10.12
N LYS A 607 -4.55 32.73 -11.22
CA LYS A 607 -5.19 32.74 -12.54
C LYS A 607 -5.30 31.34 -13.15
N GLN A 608 -4.23 30.56 -13.02
CA GLN A 608 -4.13 29.19 -13.51
C GLN A 608 -3.56 28.29 -12.41
N ILE A 609 -4.04 27.07 -12.36
CA ILE A 609 -3.65 26.05 -11.38
C ILE A 609 -3.18 24.83 -12.15
N ARG A 610 -1.99 24.34 -11.84
CA ARG A 610 -1.44 23.14 -12.50
C ARG A 610 -1.58 21.93 -11.59
N VAL A 611 -1.86 20.78 -12.21
CA VAL A 611 -2.01 19.50 -11.53
C VAL A 611 -1.21 18.44 -12.27
N ALA A 612 -0.31 17.73 -11.59
CA ALA A 612 0.48 16.68 -12.23
C ALA A 612 -0.37 15.42 -12.41
N ILE A 613 -0.63 15.03 -13.65
CA ILE A 613 -1.53 13.93 -14.01
C ILE A 613 -0.78 12.63 -14.33
N ALA A 614 0.51 12.72 -14.64
CA ALA A 614 1.37 11.58 -14.93
C ALA A 614 2.84 11.95 -14.81
N TYR A 615 3.67 10.92 -14.81
CA TYR A 615 5.12 11.03 -14.82
C TYR A 615 5.69 10.57 -16.14
N ARG A 616 6.78 11.21 -16.58
CA ARG A 616 7.59 10.81 -17.73
C ARG A 616 9.02 10.59 -17.24
N ASN A 617 9.68 9.54 -17.74
CA ASN A 617 11.08 9.30 -17.42
C ASN A 617 11.98 10.18 -18.30
N ARG A 618 12.90 10.94 -17.69
CA ARG A 618 13.84 11.80 -18.45
C ARG A 618 14.90 11.02 -19.24
N ARG A 619 15.27 9.81 -18.80
CA ARG A 619 16.33 8.98 -19.39
C ARG A 619 15.83 8.05 -20.49
N MET A 620 14.60 7.56 -20.38
CA MET A 620 13.95 6.79 -21.44
C MET A 620 13.00 7.71 -22.19
N THR A 621 13.48 8.23 -23.32
CA THR A 621 12.77 9.12 -24.25
C THR A 621 11.26 8.87 -24.31
N GLU A 622 10.48 9.88 -23.90
CA GLU A 622 9.05 10.10 -24.18
C GLU A 622 8.00 9.09 -23.67
N VAL A 623 8.37 8.06 -22.90
CA VAL A 623 7.35 7.11 -22.39
C VAL A 623 6.70 7.66 -21.12
N ARG A 624 5.39 7.95 -21.21
CA ARG A 624 4.52 8.20 -20.06
C ARG A 624 4.49 6.94 -19.19
N LEU A 625 4.83 7.09 -17.91
CA LEU A 625 4.77 5.99 -16.95
C LEU A 625 3.31 5.53 -16.77
N PRO A 626 3.08 4.22 -16.52
CA PRO A 626 1.74 3.68 -16.37
C PRO A 626 0.93 4.40 -15.30
N SER A 627 -0.39 4.45 -15.47
CA SER A 627 -1.26 5.13 -14.51
C SER A 627 -1.20 4.42 -13.15
N GLY A 628 -0.96 5.20 -12.08
CA GLY A 628 -0.78 4.66 -10.72
C GLY A 628 0.62 4.06 -10.45
N TYR A 629 1.54 4.16 -11.41
CA TYR A 629 2.94 3.83 -11.18
C TYR A 629 3.67 5.00 -10.49
N PHE A 630 4.19 4.73 -9.30
CA PHE A 630 5.09 5.64 -8.57
C PHE A 630 6.48 5.00 -8.54
N PRO A 631 7.55 5.69 -8.99
CA PRO A 631 8.89 5.13 -9.01
C PRO A 631 9.32 4.66 -7.61
N SER A 632 9.86 3.45 -7.54
CA SER A 632 10.42 2.91 -6.29
C SER A 632 11.69 3.67 -5.94
N HIS A 633 12.68 3.73 -6.84
CA HIS A 633 14.01 4.28 -6.58
C HIS A 633 14.06 5.81 -6.47
N LEU A 634 14.86 6.33 -5.52
CA LEU A 634 15.03 7.77 -5.29
C LEU A 634 15.59 8.49 -6.51
N ASP A 635 16.59 7.92 -7.18
CA ASP A 635 17.20 8.56 -8.34
C ASP A 635 16.24 8.55 -9.54
N ASP A 636 15.41 7.52 -9.70
CA ASP A 636 14.39 7.52 -10.74
C ASP A 636 13.34 8.60 -10.45
N LEU A 637 12.93 8.74 -9.18
CA LEU A 637 12.00 9.77 -8.76
C LEU A 637 12.56 11.19 -8.95
N LYS A 638 13.89 11.40 -8.80
CA LYS A 638 14.55 12.68 -9.11
C LYS A 638 14.55 13.00 -10.61
N GLU A 639 14.55 11.97 -11.44
CA GLU A 639 14.62 12.08 -12.91
C GLU A 639 13.23 12.07 -13.55
N VAL A 640 12.16 11.99 -12.76
CA VAL A 640 10.79 12.12 -13.26
C VAL A 640 10.50 13.56 -13.65
N VAL A 641 9.90 13.71 -14.83
CA VAL A 641 9.28 14.96 -15.28
C VAL A 641 7.77 14.82 -15.16
N CYS A 642 7.14 15.77 -14.47
CA CYS A 642 5.69 15.80 -14.30
C CYS A 642 4.99 16.30 -15.58
N GLU A 643 4.00 15.55 -16.05
CA GLU A 643 3.03 16.02 -17.05
C GLU A 643 1.91 16.76 -16.33
N TYR A 644 1.76 18.05 -16.61
CA TYR A 644 0.76 18.90 -15.96
C TYR A 644 -0.47 19.12 -16.83
N GLU A 645 -1.64 19.12 -16.20
CA GLU A 645 -2.86 19.70 -16.75
C GLU A 645 -3.10 21.06 -16.09
N THR A 646 -3.40 22.07 -16.91
CA THR A 646 -3.65 23.44 -16.44
C THR A 646 -5.15 23.72 -16.39
N LEU A 647 -5.62 24.10 -15.21
CA LEU A 647 -7.00 24.44 -14.91
C LEU A 647 -7.11 25.95 -14.66
N GLN A 648 -8.30 26.50 -14.92
CA GLN A 648 -8.59 27.89 -14.60
C GLN A 648 -8.73 28.06 -13.09
N GLY A 649 -8.08 29.06 -12.51
CA GLY A 649 -8.25 29.42 -11.11
C GLY A 649 -9.42 30.38 -10.89
N TRP A 650 -9.48 30.97 -9.70
CA TRP A 650 -10.56 31.86 -9.26
C TRP A 650 -10.02 32.97 -8.36
N ALA A 651 -10.73 34.09 -8.27
CA ALA A 651 -10.33 35.26 -7.47
C ALA A 651 -11.21 35.43 -6.21
N GLU A 652 -12.41 34.86 -6.23
CA GLU A 652 -13.43 34.96 -5.21
C GLU A 652 -13.00 34.23 -3.93
N ASP A 653 -13.13 34.88 -2.77
CA ASP A 653 -12.86 34.26 -1.48
C ASP A 653 -13.91 33.20 -1.15
N ILE A 654 -13.44 31.95 -0.96
CA ILE A 654 -14.28 30.79 -0.68
C ILE A 654 -14.32 30.43 0.82
N SER A 655 -13.59 31.15 1.68
CA SER A 655 -13.48 30.81 3.10
C SER A 655 -14.79 30.94 3.88
N HIS A 656 -15.71 31.75 3.35
CA HIS A 656 -17.06 31.95 3.89
C HIS A 656 -18.11 30.98 3.35
N CYS A 657 -17.77 30.17 2.33
CA CYS A 657 -18.71 29.22 1.75
C CYS A 657 -19.13 28.18 2.80
N THR A 658 -20.42 27.91 2.89
CA THR A 658 -21.01 26.90 3.79
C THR A 658 -21.71 25.76 3.06
N SER A 659 -21.99 25.95 1.76
CA SER A 659 -22.54 24.93 0.88
C SER A 659 -21.69 24.74 -0.37
N TRP A 660 -21.85 23.60 -1.03
CA TRP A 660 -21.13 23.28 -2.26
C TRP A 660 -21.54 24.19 -3.43
N GLU A 661 -22.81 24.60 -3.47
CA GLU A 661 -23.39 25.42 -4.53
C GLU A 661 -22.82 26.85 -4.56
N GLU A 662 -22.38 27.36 -3.40
CA GLU A 662 -21.75 28.67 -3.23
C GLU A 662 -20.35 28.75 -3.83
N LEU A 663 -19.68 27.62 -4.07
CA LEU A 663 -18.33 27.60 -4.64
C LEU A 663 -18.32 28.19 -6.06
N PRO A 664 -17.29 29.00 -6.41
CA PRO A 664 -17.06 29.46 -7.77
C PRO A 664 -17.03 28.30 -8.76
N VAL A 665 -17.50 28.56 -9.99
CA VAL A 665 -17.57 27.52 -11.04
C VAL A 665 -16.21 26.88 -11.29
N ASN A 666 -15.13 27.66 -11.28
CA ASN A 666 -13.78 27.13 -11.50
C ASN A 666 -13.27 26.30 -10.31
N ALA A 667 -13.62 26.66 -9.07
CA ALA A 667 -13.30 25.87 -7.88
C ALA A 667 -14.01 24.52 -7.91
N ARG A 668 -15.28 24.48 -8.33
CA ARG A 668 -16.03 23.23 -8.52
C ARG A 668 -15.43 22.37 -9.63
N LYS A 669 -15.11 22.97 -10.79
CA LYS A 669 -14.44 22.29 -11.91
C LYS A 669 -13.10 21.69 -11.51
N TYR A 670 -12.35 22.36 -10.63
CA TYR A 670 -11.09 21.83 -10.10
C TYR A 670 -11.29 20.51 -9.35
N VAL A 671 -12.27 20.49 -8.44
CA VAL A 671 -12.62 19.28 -7.66
C VAL A 671 -13.19 18.19 -8.57
N GLU A 672 -14.14 18.52 -9.44
CA GLU A 672 -14.75 17.59 -10.41
C GLU A 672 -13.68 16.98 -11.31
N ARG A 673 -12.69 17.76 -11.74
CA ARG A 673 -11.59 17.27 -12.58
C ARG A 673 -10.67 16.30 -11.85
N ILE A 674 -10.36 16.54 -10.57
CA ILE A 674 -9.61 15.58 -9.74
C ILE A 674 -10.37 14.25 -9.64
N GLU A 675 -11.68 14.35 -9.42
CA GLU A 675 -12.60 13.22 -9.32
C GLU A 675 -12.60 12.37 -10.61
N GLU A 676 -12.70 13.01 -11.77
CA GLU A 676 -12.61 12.37 -13.09
C GLU A 676 -11.25 11.68 -13.33
N LEU A 677 -10.15 12.35 -13.00
CA LEU A 677 -8.79 11.85 -13.27
C LEU A 677 -8.42 10.66 -12.38
N LEU A 678 -8.90 10.66 -11.14
CA LEU A 678 -8.67 9.57 -10.18
C LEU A 678 -9.69 8.44 -10.32
N GLY A 679 -10.91 8.75 -10.76
CA GLY A 679 -12.04 7.82 -10.76
C GLY A 679 -12.56 7.50 -9.35
N ILE A 680 -12.33 8.40 -8.39
CA ILE A 680 -12.69 8.25 -6.98
C ILE A 680 -13.52 9.47 -6.57
N PRO A 681 -14.70 9.27 -5.96
CA PRO A 681 -15.59 10.37 -5.62
C PRO A 681 -15.01 11.27 -4.51
N VAL A 682 -15.26 12.58 -4.59
CA VAL A 682 -14.92 13.56 -3.57
C VAL A 682 -16.16 13.83 -2.73
N SER A 683 -16.11 13.50 -1.45
CA SER A 683 -17.25 13.69 -0.53
C SER A 683 -17.15 14.94 0.34
N TRP A 684 -15.93 15.44 0.53
CA TRP A 684 -15.65 16.54 1.45
C TRP A 684 -14.67 17.54 0.85
N VAL A 685 -14.91 18.84 1.07
CA VAL A 685 -14.04 19.94 0.61
C VAL A 685 -13.81 20.95 1.73
N GLY A 686 -12.55 21.12 2.15
CA GLY A 686 -12.15 22.09 3.16
C GLY A 686 -11.82 23.44 2.54
N VAL A 687 -12.49 24.50 3.01
CA VAL A 687 -12.32 25.89 2.57
C VAL A 687 -11.77 26.81 3.68
N GLY A 688 -11.27 26.23 4.78
CA GLY A 688 -10.67 27.01 5.84
C GLY A 688 -10.25 26.16 7.04
N PRO A 689 -9.62 26.77 8.06
CA PRO A 689 -9.10 26.05 9.22
C PRO A 689 -10.17 25.72 10.29
N ASP A 690 -11.23 26.53 10.38
CA ASP A 690 -12.31 26.32 11.36
C ASP A 690 -13.09 25.05 11.05
N ARG A 691 -13.56 24.34 12.09
CA ARG A 691 -14.37 23.12 11.97
C ARG A 691 -15.53 23.27 10.97
N ASN A 692 -16.23 24.40 10.96
CA ASN A 692 -17.41 24.63 10.11
C ASN A 692 -17.05 24.91 8.63
N SER A 693 -15.79 25.22 8.32
CA SER A 693 -15.32 25.46 6.94
C SER A 693 -15.05 24.15 6.17
N MET A 694 -15.94 23.16 6.30
CA MET A 694 -15.87 21.89 5.58
C MET A 694 -17.20 21.64 4.87
N LEU A 695 -17.15 21.63 3.54
CA LEU A 695 -18.30 21.46 2.68
C LEU A 695 -18.52 19.97 2.40
N LYS A 696 -19.78 19.55 2.46
CA LYS A 696 -20.21 18.23 2.02
C LYS A 696 -20.63 18.29 0.55
N VAL A 697 -20.09 17.41 -0.28
CA VAL A 697 -20.42 17.34 -1.71
C VAL A 697 -21.74 16.57 -1.91
N PRO A 698 -22.73 17.10 -2.65
CA PRO A 698 -24.04 16.44 -2.81
C PRO A 698 -23.99 15.06 -3.51
N LYS A 699 -24.69 14.07 -2.94
CA LYS A 699 -24.69 12.66 -3.39
C LYS A 699 -25.30 12.41 -4.78
N GLN A 700 -26.17 13.29 -5.30
CA GLN A 700 -26.88 13.11 -6.59
C GLN A 700 -25.97 13.13 -7.83
N ARG A 701 -24.66 13.34 -7.65
CA ARG A 701 -23.65 13.35 -8.73
C ARG A 701 -23.17 11.96 -9.14
N HIS A 702 -23.43 10.93 -8.33
CA HIS A 702 -22.89 9.58 -8.52
C HIS A 702 -23.85 8.57 -9.16
N GLU A 703 -25.02 9.01 -9.67
CA GLU A 703 -25.87 8.10 -10.43
C GLU A 703 -25.17 7.74 -11.76
N PRO A 704 -24.94 6.44 -12.04
CA PRO A 704 -24.46 6.04 -13.35
C PRO A 704 -25.53 6.40 -14.38
N VAL A 705 -25.13 7.02 -15.48
CA VAL A 705 -25.94 7.45 -16.65
C VAL A 705 -26.80 6.32 -17.28
N SER A 706 -26.79 5.10 -16.75
CA SER A 706 -27.61 3.97 -17.21
C SER A 706 -29.12 4.09 -16.90
N SER A 707 -29.56 5.06 -16.09
CA SER A 707 -30.97 5.27 -15.75
C SER A 707 -31.81 5.91 -16.88
N MET A 708 -31.20 6.31 -18.00
CA MET A 708 -31.90 6.89 -19.16
C MET A 708 -32.20 5.92 -20.31
N LEU A 709 -32.09 4.60 -20.12
CA LEU A 709 -32.56 3.63 -21.12
C LEU A 709 -34.02 3.23 -20.84
N PRO A 710 -34.93 3.28 -21.84
CA PRO A 710 -36.33 2.94 -21.65
C PRO A 710 -36.45 1.49 -21.18
N GLN A 711 -37.10 1.28 -20.04
CA GLN A 711 -37.34 -0.06 -19.51
C GLN A 711 -38.18 -0.87 -20.49
N LEU A 712 -37.64 -2.00 -20.97
CA LEU A 712 -38.39 -2.97 -21.75
C LEU A 712 -39.50 -3.59 -20.88
N PRO A 713 -40.71 -3.79 -21.42
CA PRO A 713 -41.83 -4.31 -20.65
C PRO A 713 -41.57 -5.75 -20.17
N PRO A 714 -42.13 -6.16 -19.02
CA PRO A 714 -41.89 -7.47 -18.44
C PRO A 714 -42.43 -8.57 -19.35
N ARG A 715 -41.60 -9.58 -19.63
CA ARG A 715 -42.02 -10.79 -20.35
C ARG A 715 -43.06 -11.54 -19.50
N SER A 716 -44.21 -11.81 -20.11
CA SER A 716 -45.25 -12.64 -19.54
C SER A 716 -44.73 -14.07 -19.29
N SER A 717 -45.07 -14.59 -18.12
CA SER A 717 -44.77 -15.96 -17.70
C SER A 717 -45.46 -16.98 -18.60
N ARG A 718 -44.67 -17.86 -19.20
CA ARG A 718 -45.05 -19.21 -19.63
C ARG A 718 -43.96 -20.18 -19.21
#